data_AF-A0A1Q7DE83-F1
#
_entry.id   AF-A0A1Q7DE83-F1
#
_cell.length_a   1.000
_cell.length_b   1.000
_cell.length_c   1.000
_cell.angle_alpha   90.00
_cell.angle_beta   90.00
_cell.angle_gamma   90.00
#
_symmetry.space_group_name_H-M   'P 1'
#
loop_
_entity.id
_entity.type
_entity.pdbx_description
1 polymer ?
#
loop_
_entity_poly.entity_id
_entity_poly.type
_entity_poly.pdbx_seq_one_letter_code
_entity_poly.pdbx_strand_id
1 'polypeptide(L)'
;MAAGASIVAAALAAGPPTASAAAGTGGCQLNSAHQQIQHVIQIQFDNVHFTRDNPNVPSDLEQMPNLLNFIENNGVLLTNHHTPLIAHDATDILTSFTGLYGDRMGVPIGTTFRYFAPSGTTSAGVAFAYWTDPVFDPTTATPTDTKFNLLGADGKNTPAPWVPFTRAGCNVGQVATVNTVLENIATDIPTVFGAGSPEAAEVASNPGQAVADFVGIAVHCTQASSVCAAANHGRPDLLPDEPGGYTGFTGLFGHKYVAPQIGGTGTGGVELADLDGDTIQDTSGHIGFPGFAGMAAKVSLAYVADMQEHGIPVTYAYINDAHDKFLTGPAYGPGEAGYVAALKTYDTAFGQFFQRLAGDGIHQSNTLFVITADEGDHFVGGRPSPDGCDGVMTPCTYSKIGEINGNLTGLLATEQGISTPFTVHNDSAPSVYITGNPTRGAAVTRNLERATAGLTAVNPITGDTETITDALADPVEMDILHMVTADPARTPTFTLFAHPNYFLFAGAANCNSPCVRENPAFAWNHGDFQSDITTTWLGMVGPGVTNLGIDSTTWSDHSDIRPTIMVLLGLKDDYAHDGRALMEDLDGWATPAAVKLNGGYDKIAVMYKQLDAAVGQFGLATLIVSTDAVASGNASDDSRYAALENQLSSLNTQRDALAVQMNGLLEKAEFGGQPITEQQAHALVTQGQSLLDQANLLHS
;
A
#
# COMPACT_ATOMS: atom_id res chain seq x y z
N MET A 1 -2.21 -67.25 -48.72
CA MET A 1 -1.36 -66.08 -49.05
C MET A 1 -2.27 -64.93 -49.41
N ALA A 2 -2.30 -63.90 -48.57
CA ALA A 2 -2.53 -62.48 -48.88
C ALA A 2 -2.94 -61.79 -47.57
N ALA A 3 -1.99 -61.04 -47.01
CA ALA A 3 -2.17 -60.18 -45.86
C ALA A 3 -2.58 -58.78 -46.34
N GLY A 4 -3.49 -58.13 -45.62
CA GLY A 4 -3.84 -56.72 -45.80
C GLY A 4 -3.23 -55.89 -44.66
N ALA A 5 -2.50 -54.85 -45.01
CA ALA A 5 -1.88 -53.89 -44.10
C ALA A 5 -2.80 -52.69 -43.86
N SER A 6 -2.86 -52.20 -42.63
CA SER A 6 -3.43 -50.89 -42.28
C SER A 6 -2.33 -50.05 -41.62
N ILE A 7 -2.20 -48.82 -42.09
CA ILE A 7 -1.20 -47.82 -41.67
C ILE A 7 -1.78 -47.06 -40.47
N VAL A 8 -1.06 -47.03 -39.36
CA VAL A 8 -1.33 -46.16 -38.20
C VAL A 8 -0.33 -45.01 -38.24
N ALA A 9 -0.84 -43.78 -38.30
CA ALA A 9 -0.04 -42.56 -38.17
C ALA A 9 0.24 -42.28 -36.69
N ALA A 10 1.51 -42.20 -36.31
CA ALA A 10 1.94 -41.78 -34.98
C ALA A 10 2.02 -40.24 -34.94
N ALA A 11 1.25 -39.63 -34.04
CA ALA A 11 1.38 -38.23 -33.69
C ALA A 11 2.60 -38.05 -32.77
N LEU A 12 3.57 -37.23 -33.20
CA LEU A 12 4.67 -36.75 -32.36
C LEU A 12 4.12 -35.66 -31.43
N ALA A 13 3.98 -35.97 -30.15
CA ALA A 13 3.73 -34.98 -29.11
C ALA A 13 5.02 -34.18 -28.87
N ALA A 14 5.03 -32.90 -29.24
CA ALA A 14 6.03 -31.96 -28.77
C ALA A 14 5.74 -31.65 -27.30
N GLY A 15 6.65 -32.02 -26.40
CA GLY A 15 6.58 -31.64 -24.98
C GLY A 15 6.73 -30.13 -24.79
N PRO A 16 6.29 -29.58 -23.64
CA PRO A 16 6.48 -28.18 -23.31
C PRO A 16 7.98 -27.83 -23.29
N PRO A 17 8.38 -26.60 -23.67
CA PRO A 17 9.77 -26.19 -23.57
C PRO A 17 10.13 -26.13 -22.08
N THR A 18 10.98 -27.06 -21.65
CA THR A 18 11.69 -26.95 -20.38
C THR A 18 12.54 -25.69 -20.44
N ALA A 19 12.20 -24.67 -19.64
CA ALA A 19 13.09 -23.56 -19.39
C ALA A 19 14.40 -24.14 -18.85
N SER A 20 15.47 -23.98 -19.63
CA SER A 20 16.81 -24.31 -19.21
C SER A 20 17.18 -23.32 -18.09
N ALA A 21 17.00 -23.73 -16.83
CA ALA A 21 17.68 -23.08 -15.72
C ALA A 21 19.18 -23.24 -15.97
N ALA A 22 19.82 -22.18 -16.48
CA ALA A 22 21.26 -22.11 -16.52
C ALA A 22 21.73 -22.10 -15.06
N ALA A 23 22.22 -23.25 -14.59
CA ALA A 23 22.96 -23.34 -13.36
C ALA A 23 24.27 -22.54 -13.53
N GLY A 24 24.20 -21.24 -13.23
CA GLY A 24 25.32 -20.33 -13.18
C GLY A 24 25.82 -20.19 -11.75
N THR A 25 27.08 -20.55 -11.52
CA THR A 25 27.84 -20.11 -10.35
C THR A 25 28.13 -18.60 -10.48
N GLY A 26 27.35 -17.69 -9.86
CA GLY A 26 27.77 -16.29 -9.62
C GLY A 26 26.74 -15.17 -9.81
N GLY A 27 26.68 -14.24 -8.84
CA GLY A 27 26.14 -12.86 -8.93
C GLY A 27 24.62 -12.69 -9.01
N CYS A 28 24.12 -11.52 -8.57
CA CYS A 28 22.74 -11.06 -8.82
C CYS A 28 22.50 -10.86 -10.31
N GLN A 29 21.45 -11.46 -10.87
CA GLN A 29 21.14 -11.43 -12.30
C GLN A 29 19.74 -10.89 -12.56
N LEU A 30 19.64 -9.57 -12.59
CA LEU A 30 18.46 -8.86 -13.11
C LEU A 30 18.54 -8.96 -14.64
N ASN A 31 17.66 -9.73 -15.26
CA ASN A 31 17.61 -9.95 -16.72
C ASN A 31 17.08 -8.72 -17.48
N SER A 32 17.43 -7.53 -17.01
CA SER A 32 17.03 -6.26 -17.59
C SER A 32 17.45 -6.17 -19.05
N ALA A 33 16.65 -5.48 -19.86
CA ALA A 33 17.01 -5.22 -21.23
C ALA A 33 18.37 -4.51 -21.28
N HIS A 34 19.25 -4.98 -22.19
CA HIS A 34 20.65 -4.54 -22.28
C HIS A 34 21.53 -4.75 -21.01
N GLN A 35 21.03 -5.45 -19.98
CA GLN A 35 21.76 -5.74 -18.73
C GLN A 35 22.29 -4.48 -18.02
N GLN A 36 21.54 -3.37 -18.12
CA GLN A 36 21.97 -2.09 -17.58
C GLN A 36 21.59 -1.91 -16.12
N ILE A 37 20.47 -2.48 -15.67
CA ILE A 37 20.02 -2.37 -14.28
C ILE A 37 20.80 -3.38 -13.43
N GLN A 38 21.55 -2.85 -12.47
CA GLN A 38 22.33 -3.60 -11.48
C GLN A 38 21.78 -3.44 -10.07
N HIS A 39 21.11 -2.31 -9.82
CA HIS A 39 20.55 -1.95 -8.52
C HIS A 39 19.07 -1.57 -8.66
N VAL A 40 18.30 -1.83 -7.61
CA VAL A 40 16.91 -1.40 -7.46
C VAL A 40 16.75 -0.70 -6.12
N ILE A 41 16.24 0.51 -6.15
CA ILE A 41 15.96 1.32 -4.96
C ILE A 41 14.49 1.74 -5.04
N GLN A 42 13.65 1.13 -4.22
CA GLN A 42 12.25 1.53 -4.07
C GLN A 42 12.08 2.30 -2.78
N ILE A 43 11.56 3.52 -2.85
CA ILE A 43 11.32 4.39 -1.68
C ILE A 43 9.84 4.73 -1.65
N GLN A 44 9.25 4.53 -0.48
CA GLN A 44 7.86 4.80 -0.19
C GLN A 44 7.82 5.83 0.92
N PHE A 45 7.28 7.01 0.65
CA PHE A 45 6.99 7.98 1.69
C PHE A 45 5.65 7.68 2.33
N ASP A 46 5.56 7.98 3.61
CA ASP A 46 4.31 8.31 4.29
C ASP A 46 3.92 9.73 3.88
N ASN A 47 2.76 9.87 3.23
CA ASN A 47 2.06 11.16 3.12
C ASN A 47 2.97 12.32 2.65
N VAL A 48 3.49 12.24 1.42
CA VAL A 48 4.30 13.31 0.80
C VAL A 48 3.62 13.79 -0.47
N HIS A 49 3.29 15.08 -0.54
CA HIS A 49 2.44 15.62 -1.58
C HIS A 49 3.23 16.22 -2.75
N PHE A 50 2.76 15.95 -3.97
CA PHE A 50 3.06 16.80 -5.14
C PHE A 50 1.98 17.87 -5.35
N THR A 51 0.74 17.59 -4.95
CA THR A 51 -0.36 18.55 -4.91
C THR A 51 -0.05 19.65 -3.89
N ARG A 52 -0.50 20.88 -4.15
CA ARG A 52 -0.36 22.00 -3.21
C ARG A 52 -1.61 22.13 -2.34
N ASP A 53 -1.52 21.80 -1.06
CA ASP A 53 -2.64 21.89 -0.10
C ASP A 53 -3.08 23.33 0.13
N ASN A 54 -2.13 24.25 0.10
CA ASN A 54 -2.36 25.69 0.00
C ASN A 54 -1.81 26.17 -1.35
N PRO A 55 -2.63 26.73 -2.25
CA PRO A 55 -2.17 27.17 -3.57
C PRO A 55 -0.99 28.15 -3.59
N ASN A 56 -0.75 28.88 -2.48
CA ASN A 56 0.36 29.82 -2.34
C ASN A 56 1.64 29.19 -1.78
N VAL A 57 1.57 28.01 -1.19
CA VAL A 57 2.71 27.28 -0.62
C VAL A 57 3.15 26.23 -1.64
N PRO A 58 4.45 26.09 -1.93
CA PRO A 58 4.93 24.99 -2.77
C PRO A 58 4.62 23.63 -2.15
N SER A 59 4.40 22.60 -2.96
CA SER A 59 4.18 21.23 -2.44
C SER A 59 5.44 20.65 -1.81
N ASP A 60 5.34 19.51 -1.15
CA ASP A 60 6.47 18.89 -0.46
C ASP A 60 7.63 18.61 -1.40
N LEU A 61 7.33 18.00 -2.55
CA LEU A 61 8.33 17.75 -3.58
C LEU A 61 8.93 19.03 -4.16
N GLU A 62 8.15 20.10 -4.35
CA GLU A 62 8.70 21.39 -4.78
C GLU A 62 9.64 22.01 -3.74
N GLN A 63 9.46 21.69 -2.46
CA GLN A 63 10.35 22.07 -1.35
C GLN A 63 11.52 21.08 -1.16
N MET A 64 11.53 19.95 -1.87
CA MET A 64 12.62 18.97 -1.95
C MET A 64 13.29 18.93 -3.34
N PRO A 65 13.89 20.04 -3.80
CA PRO A 65 14.44 20.13 -5.14
C PRO A 65 15.53 19.11 -5.47
N ASN A 66 16.29 18.54 -4.52
CA ASN A 66 17.24 17.48 -4.84
C ASN A 66 16.53 16.22 -5.37
N LEU A 67 15.38 15.86 -4.78
CA LEU A 67 14.57 14.73 -5.22
C LEU A 67 13.80 15.07 -6.50
N LEU A 68 13.05 16.17 -6.51
CA LEU A 68 12.21 16.54 -7.65
C LEU A 68 13.05 16.72 -8.91
N ASN A 69 14.15 17.47 -8.85
CA ASN A 69 15.03 17.65 -10.00
C ASN A 69 15.73 16.35 -10.41
N PHE A 70 16.02 15.44 -9.47
CA PHE A 70 16.58 14.15 -9.83
C PHE A 70 15.61 13.35 -10.69
N ILE A 71 14.32 13.32 -10.32
CA ILE A 71 13.29 12.63 -11.09
C ILE A 71 13.08 13.31 -12.45
N GLU A 72 12.77 14.61 -12.45
CA GLU A 72 12.42 15.36 -13.68
C GLU A 72 13.54 15.36 -14.72
N ASN A 73 14.81 15.41 -14.28
CA ASN A 73 15.93 15.47 -15.22
C ASN A 73 16.38 14.10 -15.74
N ASN A 74 15.99 13.00 -15.09
CA ASN A 74 16.53 11.66 -15.38
C ASN A 74 15.47 10.60 -15.68
N GLY A 75 14.18 10.90 -15.57
CA GLY A 75 13.11 9.94 -15.77
C GLY A 75 11.74 10.60 -15.90
N VAL A 76 10.75 10.06 -15.21
CA VAL A 76 9.36 10.54 -15.25
C VAL A 76 8.78 10.66 -13.85
N LEU A 77 8.01 11.73 -13.62
CA LEU A 77 7.13 11.94 -12.48
C LEU A 77 5.68 11.88 -12.97
N LEU A 78 4.98 10.79 -12.66
CA LEU A 78 3.56 10.65 -12.92
C LEU A 78 2.77 11.36 -11.83
N THR A 79 1.87 12.28 -12.20
CA THR A 79 1.08 13.06 -11.22
C THR A 79 -0.41 12.71 -11.26
N ASN A 80 -0.76 11.69 -12.02
CA ASN A 80 -2.10 11.10 -12.12
C ASN A 80 -2.01 9.63 -11.68
N HIS A 81 -1.34 9.44 -10.54
CA HIS A 81 -1.13 8.16 -9.87
C HIS A 81 -2.07 8.09 -8.68
N HIS A 82 -2.69 6.94 -8.47
CA HIS A 82 -3.77 6.79 -7.50
C HIS A 82 -3.52 5.70 -6.47
N THR A 83 -4.21 5.80 -5.34
CA THR A 83 -4.21 4.79 -4.28
C THR A 83 -5.33 3.76 -4.45
N PRO A 84 -5.23 2.56 -3.84
CA PRO A 84 -6.40 1.73 -3.59
C PRO A 84 -7.31 2.35 -2.51
N LEU A 85 -8.39 1.66 -2.14
CA LEU A 85 -9.25 2.05 -1.02
C LEU A 85 -9.38 0.89 -0.02
N ILE A 86 -9.41 1.13 1.29
CA ILE A 86 -9.26 2.42 2.01
C ILE A 86 -7.78 2.85 1.97
N ALA A 87 -7.51 4.11 1.59
CA ALA A 87 -6.15 4.64 1.39
C ALA A 87 -5.40 4.79 2.73
N HIS A 88 -4.51 3.84 3.04
CA HIS A 88 -3.80 3.75 4.33
C HIS A 88 -2.46 3.06 4.15
N ASP A 89 -1.47 3.46 4.96
CA ASP A 89 -0.08 2.97 4.93
C ASP A 89 0.03 1.48 4.57
N ALA A 90 -0.58 0.59 5.38
CA ALA A 90 -0.35 -0.83 5.22
C ALA A 90 -0.90 -1.36 3.89
N THR A 91 -2.12 -0.96 3.50
CA THR A 91 -2.75 -1.43 2.27
C THR A 91 -2.03 -0.86 1.05
N ASP A 92 -1.69 0.42 1.07
CA ASP A 92 -1.20 1.14 -0.11
C ASP A 92 0.26 0.77 -0.42
N ILE A 93 1.09 0.65 0.62
CA ILE A 93 2.46 0.15 0.51
C ILE A 93 2.48 -1.31 0.05
N LEU A 94 1.63 -2.18 0.63
CA LEU A 94 1.56 -3.58 0.20
C LEU A 94 1.10 -3.70 -1.26
N THR A 95 0.14 -2.88 -1.71
CA THR A 95 -0.29 -2.85 -3.10
C THR A 95 0.85 -2.40 -4.01
N SER A 96 1.67 -1.42 -3.60
CA SER A 96 2.88 -1.00 -4.32
C SER A 96 3.93 -2.11 -4.45
N PHE A 97 4.09 -2.94 -3.42
CA PHE A 97 5.11 -3.99 -3.39
C PHE A 97 4.69 -5.28 -4.08
N THR A 98 3.41 -5.64 -3.98
CA THR A 98 2.86 -6.90 -4.51
C THR A 98 2.16 -6.71 -5.86
N GLY A 99 1.70 -5.50 -6.18
CA GLY A 99 0.80 -5.30 -7.31
C GLY A 99 -0.58 -5.93 -7.10
N LEU A 100 -0.97 -6.24 -5.86
CA LEU A 100 -2.27 -6.81 -5.50
C LEU A 100 -3.10 -5.81 -4.70
N TYR A 101 -4.42 -5.82 -4.88
CA TYR A 101 -5.33 -5.09 -3.99
C TYR A 101 -5.55 -5.84 -2.66
N GLY A 102 -6.09 -5.11 -1.67
CA GLY A 102 -6.19 -5.54 -0.28
C GLY A 102 -7.00 -6.83 -0.07
N ASP A 103 -8.05 -7.06 -0.86
CA ASP A 103 -8.84 -8.31 -0.88
C ASP A 103 -8.00 -9.55 -1.24
N ARG A 104 -7.04 -9.39 -2.16
CA ARG A 104 -6.18 -10.47 -2.67
C ARG A 104 -4.93 -10.71 -1.83
N MET A 105 -4.66 -9.87 -0.83
CA MET A 105 -3.54 -10.02 0.10
C MET A 105 -3.91 -10.04 1.59
N GLY A 106 -5.19 -9.83 1.94
CA GLY A 106 -5.72 -10.03 3.30
C GLY A 106 -5.81 -8.78 4.17
N VAL A 107 -5.46 -7.60 3.63
CA VAL A 107 -5.44 -6.29 4.31
C VAL A 107 -6.26 -5.26 3.50
N PRO A 108 -7.61 -5.31 3.61
CA PRO A 108 -8.51 -4.62 2.67
C PRO A 108 -8.96 -3.21 3.08
N ILE A 109 -8.79 -2.83 4.34
CA ILE A 109 -9.46 -1.65 4.94
C ILE A 109 -8.51 -0.85 5.84
N GLY A 110 -7.23 -0.83 5.46
CA GLY A 110 -6.17 -0.05 6.10
C GLY A 110 -5.37 -0.76 7.18
N THR A 111 -4.66 0.04 7.97
CA THR A 111 -3.61 -0.38 8.91
C THR A 111 -4.13 -1.22 10.09
N THR A 112 -5.38 -0.98 10.50
CA THR A 112 -6.05 -1.84 11.48
C THR A 112 -7.41 -2.25 10.98
N PHE A 113 -7.88 -3.40 11.43
CA PHE A 113 -9.19 -3.91 11.07
C PHE A 113 -9.84 -4.59 12.26
N ARG A 114 -11.11 -4.98 12.09
CA ARG A 114 -11.77 -5.87 13.04
C ARG A 114 -12.21 -7.14 12.34
N TYR A 115 -12.43 -8.17 13.13
CA TYR A 115 -13.01 -9.40 12.62
C TYR A 115 -14.01 -9.97 13.62
N PHE A 116 -15.04 -10.66 13.11
CA PHE A 116 -16.09 -11.27 13.91
C PHE A 116 -15.61 -12.54 14.59
N ALA A 117 -15.67 -12.56 15.92
CA ALA A 117 -15.52 -13.76 16.71
C ALA A 117 -16.78 -14.64 16.64
N PRO A 118 -16.68 -15.95 16.93
CA PRO A 118 -17.85 -16.84 16.94
C PRO A 118 -18.99 -16.42 17.88
N SER A 119 -18.72 -15.58 18.88
CA SER A 119 -19.72 -14.97 19.77
C SER A 119 -20.60 -13.91 19.09
N GLY A 120 -20.24 -13.46 17.88
CA GLY A 120 -20.86 -12.31 17.21
C GLY A 120 -20.32 -10.95 17.65
N THR A 121 -19.41 -10.91 18.63
CA THR A 121 -18.60 -9.71 18.93
C THR A 121 -17.42 -9.63 17.98
N THR A 122 -16.66 -8.53 18.02
CA THR A 122 -15.45 -8.36 17.22
C THR A 122 -14.19 -8.32 18.07
N SER A 123 -13.07 -8.75 17.48
CA SER A 123 -11.72 -8.57 18.00
C SER A 123 -10.92 -7.63 17.09
N ALA A 124 -9.76 -7.16 17.55
CA ALA A 124 -8.90 -6.28 16.77
C ALA A 124 -7.93 -7.10 15.91
N GLY A 125 -7.57 -6.57 14.75
CA GLY A 125 -6.46 -7.04 13.92
C GLY A 125 -5.62 -5.84 13.49
N VAL A 126 -4.31 -6.01 13.44
CA VAL A 126 -3.36 -4.99 12.99
C VAL A 126 -2.56 -5.57 11.83
N ALA A 127 -2.42 -4.78 10.76
CA ALA A 127 -1.71 -5.20 9.55
C ALA A 127 -0.20 -5.36 9.79
N PHE A 128 0.38 -4.57 10.70
CA PHE A 128 1.81 -4.57 11.03
C PHE A 128 2.25 -5.82 11.83
N ALA A 129 2.60 -6.87 11.12
CA ALA A 129 3.14 -8.13 11.61
C ALA A 129 3.97 -8.79 10.49
N TYR A 130 4.92 -9.64 10.82
CA TYR A 130 5.78 -10.24 9.79
C TYR A 130 4.97 -11.01 8.72
N TRP A 131 5.48 -11.13 7.50
CA TRP A 131 4.78 -11.67 6.32
C TRP A 131 4.04 -12.99 6.55
N THR A 132 4.61 -13.87 7.39
CA THR A 132 4.06 -15.19 7.71
C THR A 132 3.40 -15.28 9.08
N ASP A 133 3.20 -14.15 9.75
CA ASP A 133 2.54 -14.12 11.04
C ASP A 133 1.05 -14.47 10.90
N PRO A 134 0.46 -15.10 11.93
CA PRO A 134 -0.99 -15.10 12.08
C PRO A 134 -1.50 -13.67 12.32
N VAL A 135 -2.82 -13.49 12.34
CA VAL A 135 -3.42 -12.19 12.75
C VAL A 135 -2.83 -11.70 14.07
N PHE A 136 -2.32 -10.47 14.06
CA PHE A 136 -1.82 -9.79 15.25
C PHE A 136 -2.93 -8.98 15.92
N ASP A 137 -3.25 -9.31 17.18
CA ASP A 137 -4.13 -8.51 18.03
C ASP A 137 -3.31 -8.01 19.24
N PRO A 138 -3.01 -6.71 19.35
CA PRO A 138 -2.22 -6.18 20.46
C PRO A 138 -2.92 -6.28 21.82
N THR A 139 -4.22 -6.59 21.84
CA THR A 139 -5.03 -6.69 23.07
C THR A 139 -5.11 -8.12 23.62
N THR A 140 -4.68 -9.13 22.86
CA THR A 140 -4.71 -10.54 23.28
C THR A 140 -3.59 -11.37 22.67
N ALA A 141 -2.96 -12.22 23.48
CA ALA A 141 -1.96 -13.18 23.02
C ALA A 141 -2.57 -14.42 22.32
N THR A 142 -3.90 -14.56 22.32
CA THR A 142 -4.59 -15.67 21.66
C THR A 142 -5.76 -15.16 20.82
N PRO A 143 -5.49 -14.54 19.66
CA PRO A 143 -6.52 -14.16 18.70
C PRO A 143 -7.38 -15.37 18.31
N THR A 144 -8.68 -15.15 18.11
CA THR A 144 -9.60 -16.21 17.67
C THR A 144 -9.54 -16.48 16.18
N ASP A 145 -9.05 -15.53 15.37
CA ASP A 145 -8.63 -15.82 13.99
C ASP A 145 -7.18 -16.29 14.04
N THR A 146 -6.92 -17.50 13.52
CA THR A 146 -5.58 -18.10 13.50
C THR A 146 -5.05 -18.23 12.08
N LYS A 147 -5.71 -17.62 11.09
CA LYS A 147 -5.21 -17.52 9.72
C LYS A 147 -4.02 -16.54 9.67
N PHE A 148 -3.28 -16.59 8.57
CA PHE A 148 -2.24 -15.61 8.28
C PHE A 148 -2.80 -14.18 8.28
N ASN A 149 -1.99 -13.21 8.70
CA ASN A 149 -2.35 -11.82 8.58
C ASN A 149 -2.50 -11.45 7.10
N LEU A 150 -1.44 -11.73 6.33
CA LEU A 150 -1.45 -11.68 4.87
C LEU A 150 -2.06 -12.97 4.30
N LEU A 151 -3.34 -12.88 3.94
CA LEU A 151 -4.17 -13.98 3.49
C LEU A 151 -4.55 -13.78 2.03
N GLY A 152 -3.98 -14.62 1.15
CA GLY A 152 -4.28 -14.61 -0.26
C GLY A 152 -5.72 -15.04 -0.56
N ALA A 153 -6.20 -14.69 -1.75
CA ALA A 153 -7.54 -15.06 -2.22
C ALA A 153 -7.81 -16.59 -2.24
N ASP A 154 -6.77 -17.42 -2.25
CA ASP A 154 -6.87 -18.89 -2.18
C ASP A 154 -6.89 -19.44 -0.74
N GLY A 155 -6.90 -18.55 0.27
CA GLY A 155 -6.93 -18.87 1.69
C GLY A 155 -5.58 -19.30 2.27
N LYS A 156 -4.48 -19.05 1.57
CA LYS A 156 -3.10 -19.33 2.01
C LYS A 156 -2.32 -18.06 2.32
N ASN A 157 -1.09 -18.21 2.81
CA ASN A 157 -0.19 -17.06 2.94
C ASN A 157 0.08 -16.44 1.55
N THR A 158 -0.02 -15.11 1.46
CA THR A 158 0.24 -14.35 0.23
C THR A 158 1.67 -14.58 -0.26
N PRO A 159 1.93 -14.79 -1.57
CA PRO A 159 3.28 -14.91 -2.10
C PRO A 159 4.13 -13.66 -1.85
N ALA A 160 5.41 -13.84 -1.52
CA ALA A 160 6.22 -12.73 -1.02
C ALA A 160 6.94 -11.93 -2.13
N PRO A 161 6.98 -10.58 -2.06
CA PRO A 161 7.48 -9.73 -3.14
C PRO A 161 9.01 -9.79 -3.32
N TRP A 162 9.77 -10.33 -2.36
CA TRP A 162 11.22 -10.48 -2.49
C TRP A 162 11.64 -11.73 -3.28
N VAL A 163 10.73 -12.68 -3.50
CA VAL A 163 11.03 -14.01 -4.04
C VAL A 163 11.60 -13.99 -5.46
N PRO A 164 11.08 -13.19 -6.42
CA PRO A 164 11.67 -13.12 -7.75
C PRO A 164 13.13 -12.66 -7.73
N PHE A 165 13.49 -11.74 -6.83
CA PHE A 165 14.84 -11.22 -6.70
C PHE A 165 15.80 -12.25 -6.07
N THR A 166 15.40 -12.89 -4.97
CA THR A 166 16.27 -13.87 -4.30
C THR A 166 16.50 -15.10 -5.17
N ARG A 167 15.50 -15.54 -5.93
CA ARG A 167 15.64 -16.59 -6.96
C ARG A 167 16.51 -16.16 -8.14
N ALA A 168 16.54 -14.87 -8.47
CA ALA A 168 17.47 -14.28 -9.44
C ALA A 168 18.89 -14.06 -8.89
N GLY A 169 19.17 -14.47 -7.64
CA GLY A 169 20.50 -14.35 -7.04
C GLY A 169 20.79 -12.96 -6.45
N CYS A 170 19.76 -12.17 -6.16
CA CYS A 170 19.89 -10.86 -5.52
C CYS A 170 19.45 -10.90 -4.05
N ASN A 171 20.26 -10.37 -3.13
CA ASN A 171 19.81 -10.10 -1.77
C ASN A 171 18.87 -8.88 -1.79
N VAL A 172 17.85 -8.89 -0.94
CA VAL A 172 16.85 -7.83 -0.83
C VAL A 172 16.89 -7.24 0.58
N GLY A 173 17.24 -5.97 0.68
CA GLY A 173 17.23 -5.19 1.91
C GLY A 173 15.89 -4.49 2.12
N GLN A 174 15.41 -4.52 3.35
CA GLN A 174 14.12 -3.97 3.76
C GLN A 174 14.35 -3.00 4.92
N VAL A 175 13.97 -1.74 4.73
CA VAL A 175 14.21 -0.64 5.66
C VAL A 175 12.87 -0.02 6.06
N ALA A 176 12.35 -0.44 7.21
CA ALA A 176 11.08 -0.02 7.80
C ALA A 176 9.85 -0.28 6.91
N THR A 177 9.93 -1.30 6.06
CA THR A 177 8.92 -1.61 5.06
C THR A 177 7.88 -2.61 5.57
N VAL A 178 6.60 -2.30 5.35
CA VAL A 178 5.44 -3.06 5.85
C VAL A 178 5.56 -4.56 5.58
N ASN A 179 5.31 -5.38 6.61
CA ASN A 179 5.29 -6.87 6.61
C ASN A 179 6.56 -7.60 6.14
N THR A 180 7.55 -6.92 5.55
CA THR A 180 8.80 -7.51 5.07
C THR A 180 9.95 -7.40 6.07
N VAL A 181 9.71 -6.67 7.16
CA VAL A 181 10.54 -6.62 8.36
C VAL A 181 9.74 -7.19 9.54
N LEU A 182 10.39 -7.41 10.69
CA LEU A 182 9.63 -7.59 11.93
C LEU A 182 9.10 -6.22 12.35
N GLU A 183 7.84 -6.10 12.67
CA GLU A 183 7.12 -4.87 12.97
C GLU A 183 6.69 -4.80 14.44
N ASN A 184 6.65 -5.96 15.12
CA ASN A 184 6.34 -6.05 16.53
C ASN A 184 7.19 -7.12 17.24
N ILE A 185 7.27 -7.02 18.57
CA ILE A 185 8.02 -7.97 19.40
C ILE A 185 7.14 -9.09 20.00
N ALA A 186 5.83 -9.07 19.72
CA ALA A 186 4.85 -9.94 20.34
C ALA A 186 4.66 -11.26 19.58
N THR A 187 4.42 -11.18 18.28
CA THR A 187 4.18 -12.33 17.39
C THR A 187 5.37 -12.60 16.48
N ASP A 188 6.04 -11.56 15.96
CA ASP A 188 7.08 -11.77 14.96
C ASP A 188 8.32 -12.48 15.53
N ILE A 189 8.74 -12.11 16.73
CA ILE A 189 9.89 -12.73 17.42
C ILE A 189 9.68 -14.23 17.62
N PRO A 190 8.55 -14.69 18.22
CA PRO A 190 8.30 -16.12 18.30
C PRO A 190 8.07 -16.78 16.94
N THR A 191 7.56 -16.10 15.92
CA THR A 191 7.44 -16.66 14.55
C THR A 191 8.81 -16.93 13.93
N VAL A 192 9.73 -15.95 13.94
CA VAL A 192 11.01 -16.03 13.23
C VAL A 192 12.10 -16.73 14.04
N PHE A 193 12.20 -16.41 15.34
CA PHE A 193 13.27 -16.94 16.20
C PHE A 193 12.80 -18.10 17.09
N GLY A 194 11.49 -18.23 17.32
CA GLY A 194 10.90 -19.18 18.27
C GLY A 194 10.74 -18.59 19.67
N ALA A 195 9.66 -18.97 20.36
CA ALA A 195 9.29 -18.42 21.68
C ALA A 195 10.30 -18.68 22.81
N GLY A 196 11.23 -19.62 22.64
CA GLY A 196 12.29 -19.95 23.61
C GLY A 196 13.67 -19.40 23.25
N SER A 197 13.73 -18.49 22.28
CA SER A 197 14.97 -17.95 21.73
C SER A 197 15.64 -16.91 22.65
N PRO A 198 16.95 -16.64 22.48
CA PRO A 198 17.60 -15.50 23.12
C PRO A 198 16.93 -14.15 22.84
N GLU A 199 16.38 -13.97 21.64
CA GLU A 199 15.64 -12.80 21.19
C GLU A 199 14.36 -12.64 22.02
N ALA A 200 13.59 -13.72 22.22
CA ALA A 200 12.43 -13.72 23.11
C ALA A 200 12.80 -13.44 24.59
N ALA A 201 13.98 -13.87 25.04
CA ALA A 201 14.47 -13.55 26.38
C ALA A 201 14.85 -12.06 26.53
N GLU A 202 15.35 -11.43 25.46
CA GLU A 202 15.60 -9.99 25.43
C GLU A 202 14.29 -9.20 25.45
N VAL A 203 13.30 -9.58 24.65
CA VAL A 203 11.94 -9.01 24.71
C VAL A 203 11.39 -9.00 26.14
N ALA A 204 11.56 -10.09 26.88
CA ALA A 204 11.09 -10.20 28.25
C ALA A 204 11.88 -9.35 29.27
N SER A 205 13.15 -9.06 28.99
CA SER A 205 14.06 -8.40 29.96
C SER A 205 14.29 -6.92 29.67
N ASN A 206 14.30 -6.52 28.40
CA ASN A 206 14.46 -5.15 27.94
C ASN A 206 13.69 -4.92 26.63
N PRO A 207 12.35 -4.78 26.68
CA PRO A 207 11.53 -4.62 25.49
C PRO A 207 11.88 -3.36 24.67
N GLY A 208 12.36 -2.29 25.30
CA GLY A 208 12.78 -1.07 24.58
C GLY A 208 13.98 -1.34 23.65
N GLN A 209 15.03 -1.97 24.17
CA GLN A 209 16.16 -2.39 23.33
C GLN A 209 15.75 -3.45 22.32
N ALA A 210 14.85 -4.38 22.68
CA ALA A 210 14.41 -5.43 21.76
C ALA A 210 13.70 -4.85 20.52
N VAL A 211 12.97 -3.74 20.65
CA VAL A 211 12.42 -3.01 19.49
C VAL A 211 13.55 -2.48 18.62
N ALA A 212 14.52 -1.75 19.19
CA ALA A 212 15.65 -1.21 18.44
C ALA A 212 16.51 -2.31 17.78
N ASP A 213 16.61 -3.47 18.40
CA ASP A 213 17.45 -4.57 17.94
C ASP A 213 16.79 -5.41 16.85
N PHE A 214 15.47 -5.65 16.92
CA PHE A 214 14.80 -6.67 16.10
C PHE A 214 13.76 -6.15 15.12
N VAL A 215 13.21 -4.97 15.34
CA VAL A 215 12.14 -4.41 14.50
C VAL A 215 12.73 -3.57 13.37
N GLY A 216 12.02 -3.49 12.25
CA GLY A 216 12.18 -2.43 11.25
C GLY A 216 13.28 -2.65 10.23
N ILE A 217 14.19 -3.62 10.37
CA ILE A 217 15.28 -3.83 9.41
C ILE A 217 15.41 -5.32 9.07
N ALA A 218 15.47 -5.67 7.79
CA ALA A 218 15.72 -7.05 7.37
C ALA A 218 16.53 -7.16 6.07
N VAL A 219 17.12 -8.34 5.84
CA VAL A 219 17.71 -8.73 4.56
C VAL A 219 17.23 -10.13 4.21
N HIS A 220 16.48 -10.27 3.13
CA HIS A 220 16.12 -11.55 2.54
C HIS A 220 17.21 -11.98 1.56
N CYS A 221 17.87 -13.09 1.82
CA CYS A 221 19.03 -13.51 1.06
C CYS A 221 18.73 -14.61 0.05
N THR A 222 19.54 -14.61 -1.00
CA THR A 222 19.69 -15.75 -1.89
C THR A 222 20.25 -16.96 -1.13
N GLN A 223 20.01 -18.17 -1.63
CA GLN A 223 20.56 -19.40 -1.04
C GLN A 223 22.10 -19.43 -0.96
N ALA A 224 22.78 -18.68 -1.83
CA ALA A 224 24.25 -18.65 -1.90
C ALA A 224 24.87 -17.51 -1.09
N SER A 225 24.05 -16.64 -0.48
CA SER A 225 24.54 -15.45 0.20
C SER A 225 25.28 -15.80 1.49
N SER A 226 26.50 -15.26 1.62
CA SER A 226 27.22 -15.30 2.89
C SER A 226 26.69 -14.29 3.91
N VAL A 227 25.95 -13.26 3.47
CA VAL A 227 25.41 -12.21 4.34
C VAL A 227 24.50 -12.85 5.40
N CYS A 228 23.51 -13.64 4.97
CA CYS A 228 22.60 -14.36 5.86
C CYS A 228 23.09 -15.77 6.23
N ALA A 229 24.41 -15.99 6.31
CA ALA A 229 24.95 -17.26 6.79
C ALA A 229 24.61 -17.47 8.28
N ALA A 230 24.54 -18.73 8.71
CA ALA A 230 24.29 -19.06 10.12
C ALA A 230 25.30 -18.43 11.10
N ALA A 231 26.55 -18.18 10.65
CA ALA A 231 27.58 -17.49 11.42
C ALA A 231 27.23 -16.02 11.70
N ASN A 232 26.43 -15.40 10.83
CA ASN A 232 25.91 -14.05 10.98
C ASN A 232 24.50 -14.05 11.59
N HIS A 233 24.10 -15.18 12.18
CA HIS A 233 22.79 -15.37 12.80
C HIS A 233 21.61 -15.43 11.81
N GLY A 234 21.88 -15.78 10.55
CA GLY A 234 20.83 -16.03 9.56
C GLY A 234 19.79 -17.05 10.04
N ARG A 235 18.52 -16.79 9.74
CA ARG A 235 17.38 -17.67 10.01
C ARG A 235 16.78 -18.18 8.70
N PRO A 236 16.15 -19.37 8.69
CA PRO A 236 15.34 -19.78 7.56
C PRO A 236 14.32 -18.69 7.23
N ASP A 237 14.30 -18.24 5.98
CA ASP A 237 13.28 -17.33 5.48
C ASP A 237 12.10 -18.18 5.01
N LEU A 238 11.13 -18.38 5.88
CA LEU A 238 10.07 -19.36 5.69
C LEU A 238 8.90 -18.72 4.94
N LEU A 239 8.54 -19.31 3.80
CA LEU A 239 7.31 -18.99 3.07
C LEU A 239 6.56 -20.31 2.79
N PRO A 240 5.61 -20.71 3.66
CA PRO A 240 5.05 -22.06 3.67
C PRO A 240 4.23 -22.39 2.41
N ASP A 241 3.59 -21.38 1.82
CA ASP A 241 2.68 -21.53 0.69
C ASP A 241 3.21 -20.93 -0.62
N GLU A 242 4.50 -20.53 -0.65
CA GLU A 242 5.11 -19.89 -1.82
C GLU A 242 5.01 -20.79 -3.07
N PRO A 243 4.40 -20.31 -4.15
CA PRO A 243 4.36 -21.03 -5.42
C PRO A 243 5.76 -21.45 -5.88
N GLY A 244 5.90 -22.70 -6.32
CA GLY A 244 7.22 -23.25 -6.71
C GLY A 244 8.17 -23.57 -5.55
N GLY A 245 7.81 -23.22 -4.30
CA GLY A 245 8.56 -23.51 -3.08
C GLY A 245 9.69 -22.52 -2.80
N TYR A 246 10.06 -22.39 -1.52
CA TYR A 246 11.07 -21.42 -1.06
C TYR A 246 12.05 -22.01 -0.04
N THR A 247 12.30 -23.32 -0.12
CA THR A 247 13.20 -24.02 0.81
C THR A 247 14.67 -23.62 0.60
N GLY A 248 15.39 -23.41 1.69
CA GLY A 248 16.85 -23.20 1.68
C GLY A 248 17.30 -21.75 1.56
N PHE A 249 16.35 -20.81 1.48
CA PHE A 249 16.60 -19.38 1.59
C PHE A 249 16.71 -18.98 3.06
N THR A 250 17.50 -17.96 3.34
CA THR A 250 17.72 -17.42 4.69
C THR A 250 17.55 -15.92 4.71
N GLY A 251 17.26 -15.37 5.89
CA GLY A 251 17.17 -13.94 6.13
C GLY A 251 17.94 -13.51 7.37
N LEU A 252 18.27 -12.23 7.44
CA LEU A 252 18.67 -11.53 8.66
C LEU A 252 17.52 -10.62 9.08
N PHE A 253 17.16 -10.65 10.35
CA PHE A 253 16.01 -9.91 10.88
C PHE A 253 16.45 -9.09 12.08
N GLY A 254 16.25 -7.79 12.03
CA GLY A 254 16.66 -6.85 13.06
C GLY A 254 17.98 -6.15 12.78
N HIS A 255 18.04 -4.88 13.16
CA HIS A 255 19.26 -4.06 13.14
C HIS A 255 20.45 -4.77 13.79
N LYS A 256 20.22 -5.45 14.92
CA LYS A 256 21.26 -6.17 15.68
C LYS A 256 22.07 -7.15 14.83
N TYR A 257 21.44 -7.78 13.84
CA TYR A 257 22.07 -8.77 12.97
C TYR A 257 22.41 -8.23 11.59
N VAL A 258 21.69 -7.21 11.12
CA VAL A 258 21.95 -6.57 9.82
C VAL A 258 23.12 -5.60 9.88
N ALA A 259 23.16 -4.69 10.88
CA ALA A 259 24.17 -3.65 10.99
C ALA A 259 25.63 -4.16 10.89
N PRO A 260 26.02 -5.28 11.54
CA PRO A 260 27.38 -5.80 11.45
C PRO A 260 27.78 -6.24 10.03
N GLN A 261 26.81 -6.48 9.15
CA GLN A 261 27.04 -6.91 7.76
C GLN A 261 27.11 -5.74 6.77
N ILE A 262 26.70 -4.54 7.18
CA ILE A 262 26.59 -3.35 6.32
C ILE A 262 27.46 -2.18 6.82
N GLY A 263 28.56 -2.48 7.52
CA GLY A 263 29.54 -1.47 7.94
C GLY A 263 29.40 -0.98 9.37
N GLY A 264 28.50 -1.57 10.17
CA GLY A 264 28.30 -1.22 11.57
C GLY A 264 29.56 -1.40 12.44
N THR A 265 29.71 -0.50 13.41
CA THR A 265 30.88 -0.41 14.28
C THR A 265 30.50 -0.58 15.76
N GLY A 266 31.40 -0.23 16.68
CA GLY A 266 31.13 -0.33 18.11
C GLY A 266 31.04 -1.77 18.63
N THR A 267 30.47 -1.93 19.83
CA THR A 267 30.33 -3.26 20.46
C THR A 267 29.28 -4.07 19.73
N GLY A 268 29.67 -5.20 19.15
CA GLY A 268 28.76 -6.07 18.41
C GLY A 268 28.48 -5.61 16.97
N GLY A 269 29.06 -4.49 16.50
CA GLY A 269 28.87 -4.01 15.14
C GLY A 269 27.53 -3.30 14.89
N VAL A 270 26.89 -2.78 15.94
CA VAL A 270 25.53 -2.19 15.86
C VAL A 270 25.51 -0.66 15.70
N GLU A 271 26.65 0.02 15.77
CA GLU A 271 26.68 1.47 15.60
C GLU A 271 26.76 1.82 14.10
N LEU A 272 25.63 2.23 13.52
CA LEU A 272 25.53 2.86 12.20
C LEU A 272 25.28 4.36 12.37
N ALA A 273 25.72 5.14 11.38
CA ALA A 273 25.50 6.57 11.32
C ALA A 273 24.43 6.90 10.27
N ASP A 274 23.59 7.89 10.56
CA ASP A 274 22.71 8.50 9.56
C ASP A 274 23.50 9.36 8.56
N LEU A 275 22.83 9.97 7.58
CA LEU A 275 23.49 10.81 6.58
C LEU A 275 24.13 12.10 7.15
N ASP A 276 23.78 12.52 8.36
CA ASP A 276 24.41 13.63 9.07
C ASP A 276 25.66 13.19 9.87
N GLY A 277 25.86 11.87 10.02
CA GLY A 277 26.94 11.29 10.81
C GLY A 277 26.57 11.01 12.27
N ASP A 278 25.31 11.18 12.65
CA ASP A 278 24.82 10.88 14.00
C ASP A 278 24.52 9.38 14.15
N THR A 279 24.78 8.81 15.33
CA THR A 279 24.44 7.40 15.60
C THR A 279 22.93 7.19 15.53
N ILE A 280 22.51 6.20 14.75
CA ILE A 280 21.10 5.80 14.65
C ILE A 280 20.68 5.12 15.97
N GLN A 281 19.72 5.73 16.65
CA GLN A 281 19.19 5.28 17.93
C GLN A 281 17.80 5.87 18.18
N ASP A 282 17.01 5.23 19.03
CA ASP A 282 15.72 5.77 19.45
C ASP A 282 15.84 6.99 20.39
N THR A 283 14.71 7.62 20.70
CA THR A 283 14.68 8.80 21.60
C THR A 283 15.04 8.51 23.06
N SER A 284 15.08 7.23 23.44
CA SER A 284 15.53 6.77 24.76
C SER A 284 17.03 6.42 24.79
N GLY A 285 17.72 6.51 23.65
CA GLY A 285 19.14 6.21 23.49
C GLY A 285 19.45 4.73 23.28
N HIS A 286 18.47 3.90 22.89
CA HIS A 286 18.74 2.54 22.44
C HIS A 286 19.32 2.60 21.02
N ILE A 287 20.59 2.21 20.87
CA ILE A 287 21.26 2.12 19.56
C ILE A 287 20.56 1.04 18.73
N GLY A 288 20.17 1.39 17.51
CA GLY A 288 19.42 0.52 16.61
C GLY A 288 18.26 1.23 15.95
N PHE A 289 17.31 0.44 15.43
CA PHE A 289 16.12 0.94 14.75
C PHE A 289 15.39 1.97 15.64
N PRO A 290 15.19 3.22 15.17
CA PRO A 290 14.68 4.29 16.03
C PRO A 290 13.16 4.27 16.23
N GLY A 291 12.47 3.27 15.67
CA GLY A 291 11.01 3.25 15.52
C GLY A 291 10.58 3.85 14.18
N PHE A 292 9.38 3.51 13.70
CA PHE A 292 8.86 3.98 12.40
C PHE A 292 8.78 5.51 12.31
N ALA A 293 8.29 6.18 13.37
CA ALA A 293 8.29 7.65 13.47
C ALA A 293 9.70 8.28 13.57
N GLY A 294 10.75 7.46 13.71
CA GLY A 294 12.15 7.90 13.68
C GLY A 294 12.81 7.73 12.31
N MET A 295 12.10 7.19 11.31
CA MET A 295 12.62 6.88 9.97
C MET A 295 12.60 8.08 9.02
N ALA A 296 13.13 9.21 9.50
CA ALA A 296 13.33 10.40 8.69
C ALA A 296 14.23 10.08 7.49
N ALA A 297 14.15 10.87 6.41
CA ALA A 297 14.90 10.61 5.17
C ALA A 297 16.40 10.34 5.41
N LYS A 298 17.05 11.07 6.32
CA LYS A 298 18.47 10.86 6.65
C LYS A 298 18.80 9.49 7.25
N VAL A 299 17.86 8.85 7.92
CA VAL A 299 18.01 7.53 8.54
C VAL A 299 17.76 6.45 7.50
N SER A 300 16.59 6.47 6.85
CA SER A 300 16.22 5.45 5.85
C SER A 300 17.21 5.39 4.69
N LEU A 301 17.59 6.57 4.16
CA LEU A 301 18.53 6.65 3.04
C LEU A 301 19.95 6.24 3.45
N ALA A 302 20.34 6.38 4.73
CA ALA A 302 21.63 5.86 5.21
C ALA A 302 21.65 4.33 5.19
N TYR A 303 20.61 3.66 5.72
CA TYR A 303 20.50 2.20 5.63
C TYR A 303 20.48 1.70 4.19
N VAL A 304 19.73 2.38 3.30
CA VAL A 304 19.71 2.03 1.87
C VAL A 304 21.10 2.11 1.27
N ALA A 305 21.82 3.20 1.51
CA ALA A 305 23.19 3.35 0.99
C ALA A 305 24.13 2.29 1.57
N ASP A 306 24.11 2.07 2.89
CA ASP A 306 24.90 1.02 3.55
C ASP A 306 24.62 -0.36 2.94
N MET A 307 23.35 -0.72 2.73
CA MET A 307 22.98 -1.99 2.11
C MET A 307 23.49 -2.11 0.66
N GLN A 308 23.27 -1.09 -0.15
CA GLN A 308 23.69 -1.07 -1.56
C GLN A 308 25.21 -1.19 -1.72
N GLU A 309 25.97 -0.50 -0.88
CA GLU A 309 27.44 -0.52 -0.85
C GLU A 309 28.00 -1.88 -0.37
N HIS A 310 27.22 -2.64 0.40
CA HIS A 310 27.62 -3.92 0.99
C HIS A 310 27.00 -5.14 0.30
N GLY A 311 26.65 -5.02 -0.99
CA GLY A 311 26.28 -6.16 -1.84
C GLY A 311 24.84 -6.64 -1.65
N ILE A 312 23.94 -5.73 -1.27
CA ILE A 312 22.49 -5.92 -1.25
C ILE A 312 21.89 -5.01 -2.33
N PRO A 313 21.82 -5.47 -3.60
CA PRO A 313 21.54 -4.61 -4.74
C PRO A 313 20.07 -4.19 -4.88
N VAL A 314 19.15 -4.85 -4.17
CA VAL A 314 17.72 -4.51 -4.16
C VAL A 314 17.39 -4.00 -2.77
N THR A 315 16.93 -2.77 -2.63
CA THR A 315 16.60 -2.16 -1.34
C THR A 315 15.29 -1.42 -1.41
N TYR A 316 14.41 -1.70 -0.46
CA TYR A 316 13.14 -1.01 -0.30
C TYR A 316 13.18 -0.24 1.02
N ALA A 317 12.64 0.97 1.03
CA ALA A 317 12.66 1.82 2.21
C ALA A 317 11.37 2.62 2.39
N TYR A 318 10.96 2.74 3.64
CA TYR A 318 9.93 3.68 4.09
C TYR A 318 10.57 4.95 4.65
N ILE A 319 9.94 6.10 4.44
CA ILE A 319 10.30 7.40 5.06
C ILE A 319 9.03 7.99 5.67
N ASN A 320 9.06 8.35 6.95
CA ASN A 320 7.89 8.93 7.63
C ASN A 320 7.56 10.35 7.15
N ASP A 321 6.34 10.81 7.47
CA ASP A 321 5.79 12.07 6.97
C ASP A 321 6.65 13.29 7.38
N ALA A 322 6.39 14.44 6.75
CA ALA A 322 7.03 15.71 7.12
C ALA A 322 6.07 16.67 7.85
N HIS A 323 4.84 16.22 8.11
CA HIS A 323 3.68 17.03 8.44
C HIS A 323 3.53 17.23 9.94
N ASP A 324 4.18 16.39 10.75
CA ASP A 324 4.06 16.43 12.19
C ASP A 324 5.34 16.80 12.94
N LYS A 325 5.15 17.43 14.11
CA LYS A 325 6.20 17.61 15.11
C LYS A 325 6.32 16.37 15.99
N PHE A 326 6.63 15.24 15.36
CA PHE A 326 6.73 13.89 15.93
C PHE A 326 7.03 13.89 17.43
N LEU A 327 6.24 13.12 18.19
CA LEU A 327 6.35 12.89 19.65
C LEU A 327 5.92 14.05 20.57
N THR A 328 5.65 15.26 20.06
CA THR A 328 5.27 16.40 20.92
C THR A 328 4.03 17.17 20.49
N GLY A 329 3.64 17.08 19.21
CA GLY A 329 2.56 17.87 18.63
C GLY A 329 2.78 19.40 18.76
N PRO A 330 1.86 20.22 18.22
CA PRO A 330 0.77 19.84 17.32
C PRO A 330 1.29 19.44 15.91
N ALA A 331 0.37 18.95 15.08
CA ALA A 331 0.58 18.83 13.64
C ALA A 331 0.86 20.20 13.00
N TYR A 332 1.57 20.23 11.87
CA TYR A 332 1.82 21.47 11.13
C TYR A 332 0.78 21.70 10.05
N GLY A 333 0.46 22.97 9.78
CA GLY A 333 -0.27 23.35 8.58
C GLY A 333 0.67 23.71 7.41
N PRO A 334 0.17 23.70 6.15
CA PRO A 334 0.95 24.04 4.98
C PRO A 334 1.71 25.37 5.12
N GLY A 335 3.03 25.33 4.92
CA GLY A 335 3.89 26.52 4.98
C GLY A 335 4.19 27.03 6.40
N GLU A 336 3.84 26.27 7.45
CA GLU A 336 4.37 26.55 8.78
C GLU A 336 5.88 26.30 8.84
N ALA A 337 6.59 27.12 9.61
CA ALA A 337 8.06 27.11 9.61
C ALA A 337 8.67 25.76 10.02
N GLY A 338 7.99 24.97 10.86
CA GLY A 338 8.46 23.66 11.28
C GLY A 338 8.38 22.61 10.17
N TYR A 339 7.29 22.62 9.41
CA TYR A 339 7.07 21.76 8.24
C TYR A 339 8.06 22.09 7.11
N VAL A 340 8.21 23.37 6.76
CA VAL A 340 9.20 23.81 5.77
C VAL A 340 10.62 23.42 6.19
N ALA A 341 10.93 23.46 7.49
CA ALA A 341 12.21 23.01 8.01
C ALA A 341 12.39 21.48 7.89
N ALA A 342 11.35 20.69 8.19
CA ALA A 342 11.38 19.23 8.03
C ALA A 342 11.64 18.84 6.57
N LEU A 343 10.90 19.39 5.62
CA LEU A 343 11.11 19.19 4.18
C LEU A 343 12.52 19.61 3.76
N LYS A 344 13.07 20.70 4.33
CA LYS A 344 14.44 21.10 4.04
C LYS A 344 15.49 20.08 4.52
N THR A 345 15.23 19.39 5.63
CA THR A 345 16.10 18.29 6.07
C THR A 345 16.01 17.10 5.14
N TYR A 346 14.82 16.78 4.63
CA TYR A 346 14.63 15.69 3.66
C TYR A 346 15.32 16.02 2.33
N ASP A 347 15.14 17.24 1.82
CA ASP A 347 15.86 17.74 0.65
C ASP A 347 17.39 17.57 0.77
N THR A 348 17.94 17.93 1.93
CA THR A 348 19.37 17.83 2.20
C THR A 348 19.83 16.36 2.21
N ALA A 349 19.04 15.48 2.84
CA ALA A 349 19.30 14.05 2.89
C ALA A 349 19.32 13.42 1.49
N PHE A 350 18.37 13.77 0.60
CA PHE A 350 18.39 13.30 -0.80
C PHE A 350 19.63 13.78 -1.56
N GLY A 351 20.04 15.03 -1.37
CA GLY A 351 21.28 15.55 -1.95
C GLY A 351 22.52 14.76 -1.52
N GLN A 352 22.64 14.49 -0.21
CA GLN A 352 23.73 13.67 0.35
C GLN A 352 23.67 12.23 -0.15
N PHE A 353 22.48 11.63 -0.19
CA PHE A 353 22.25 10.25 -0.64
C PHE A 353 22.68 10.03 -2.08
N PHE A 354 22.20 10.84 -3.01
CA PHE A 354 22.58 10.71 -4.43
C PHE A 354 24.08 10.97 -4.63
N GLN A 355 24.66 11.92 -3.90
CA GLN A 355 26.11 12.17 -3.94
C GLN A 355 26.91 10.97 -3.43
N ARG A 356 26.47 10.34 -2.34
CA ARG A 356 27.10 9.16 -1.73
C ARG A 356 27.08 7.99 -2.71
N LEU A 357 25.89 7.60 -3.19
CA LEU A 357 25.72 6.51 -4.16
C LEU A 357 26.56 6.74 -5.43
N ALA A 358 26.54 7.95 -5.98
CA ALA A 358 27.34 8.27 -7.17
C ALA A 358 28.85 8.13 -6.93
N GLY A 359 29.31 8.39 -5.69
CA GLY A 359 30.70 8.16 -5.26
C GLY A 359 31.14 6.70 -5.39
N ASP A 360 30.21 5.77 -5.20
CA ASP A 360 30.41 4.32 -5.32
C ASP A 360 29.97 3.76 -6.68
N GLY A 361 29.63 4.63 -7.63
CA GLY A 361 29.23 4.24 -8.99
C GLY A 361 27.80 3.71 -9.11
N ILE A 362 26.95 3.95 -8.11
CA ILE A 362 25.52 3.67 -8.12
C ILE A 362 24.79 4.96 -8.52
N HIS A 363 24.21 4.98 -9.71
CA HIS A 363 23.58 6.19 -10.25
C HIS A 363 22.50 5.84 -11.30
N GLN A 364 21.81 6.84 -11.85
CA GLN A 364 20.66 6.65 -12.75
C GLN A 364 20.94 5.82 -14.00
N SER A 365 22.21 5.66 -14.43
CA SER A 365 22.52 4.85 -15.61
C SER A 365 22.67 3.35 -15.34
N ASN A 366 22.63 2.90 -14.08
CA ASN A 366 22.72 1.49 -13.69
C ASN A 366 21.77 1.09 -12.55
N THR A 367 20.90 2.00 -12.11
CA THR A 367 20.00 1.80 -10.99
C THR A 367 18.58 2.16 -11.41
N LEU A 368 17.63 1.31 -11.05
CA LEU A 368 16.21 1.63 -11.13
C LEU A 368 15.77 2.23 -9.78
N PHE A 369 15.43 3.51 -9.79
CA PHE A 369 14.80 4.21 -8.69
C PHE A 369 13.29 4.25 -8.94
N VAL A 370 12.52 3.83 -7.94
CA VAL A 370 11.06 3.95 -7.92
C VAL A 370 10.69 4.63 -6.62
N ILE A 371 10.08 5.81 -6.69
CA ILE A 371 9.85 6.67 -5.54
C ILE A 371 8.41 7.16 -5.59
N THR A 372 7.64 6.99 -4.53
CA THR A 372 6.24 7.40 -4.45
C THR A 372 5.85 7.67 -2.99
N ALA A 373 4.67 8.24 -2.75
CA ALA A 373 4.02 8.26 -1.43
C ALA A 373 2.93 7.18 -1.39
N ASP A 374 2.66 6.60 -0.23
CA ASP A 374 1.61 5.60 0.00
C ASP A 374 0.22 6.19 -0.21
N GLU A 375 -0.01 7.37 0.34
CA GLU A 375 -1.20 8.15 0.15
C GLU A 375 -0.90 9.65 0.12
N GLY A 376 -1.94 10.44 -0.12
CA GLY A 376 -1.99 11.83 0.33
C GLY A 376 -2.99 11.99 1.46
N ASP A 377 -3.05 13.21 1.99
CA ASP A 377 -3.90 13.59 3.10
C ASP A 377 -4.70 14.86 2.83
N HIS A 378 -5.83 14.95 3.51
CA HIS A 378 -6.63 16.14 3.62
C HIS A 378 -6.21 17.00 4.84
N PHE A 379 -5.71 18.20 4.59
CA PHE A 379 -5.42 19.17 5.67
C PHE A 379 -6.70 19.71 6.31
N VAL A 380 -6.85 19.49 7.61
CA VAL A 380 -7.95 20.02 8.43
C VAL A 380 -7.49 21.23 9.24
N GLY A 381 -7.84 22.43 8.75
CA GLY A 381 -7.48 23.68 9.42
C GLY A 381 -8.27 24.89 8.98
N GLY A 382 -8.07 25.98 9.71
CA GLY A 382 -8.62 27.29 9.39
C GLY A 382 -7.84 28.01 8.29
N ARG A 383 -8.23 29.25 8.00
CA ARG A 383 -7.53 30.10 7.02
C ARG A 383 -6.10 30.42 7.49
N PRO A 384 -5.09 30.33 6.61
CA PRO A 384 -3.71 30.69 6.96
C PRO A 384 -3.56 32.20 7.24
N SER A 385 -2.59 32.54 8.09
CA SER A 385 -2.21 33.92 8.43
C SER A 385 -0.69 34.11 8.36
N PRO A 386 -0.18 35.26 7.84
CA PRO A 386 -0.96 36.33 7.21
C PRO A 386 -1.55 35.89 5.87
N ASP A 387 -2.60 36.59 5.42
CA ASP A 387 -3.20 36.35 4.10
C ASP A 387 -2.14 36.39 2.99
N GLY A 388 -2.09 35.33 2.17
CA GLY A 388 -1.11 35.21 1.09
C GLY A 388 0.30 34.84 1.54
N CYS A 389 0.47 34.31 2.75
CA CYS A 389 1.70 33.61 3.13
C CYS A 389 2.02 32.48 2.13
N ASP A 390 3.31 32.23 1.93
CA ASP A 390 3.83 31.28 0.95
C ASP A 390 4.72 30.20 1.58
N GLY A 391 4.89 30.24 2.91
CA GLY A 391 5.73 29.32 3.67
C GLY A 391 7.24 29.55 3.52
N VAL A 392 7.68 30.01 2.35
CA VAL A 392 9.10 30.16 2.00
C VAL A 392 9.64 31.54 2.40
N MET A 393 9.01 32.62 1.95
CA MET A 393 9.40 34.00 2.25
C MET A 393 8.63 34.53 3.44
N THR A 394 7.35 34.15 3.54
CA THR A 394 6.44 34.53 4.61
C THR A 394 5.84 33.25 5.18
N PRO A 395 6.28 32.81 6.37
CA PRO A 395 5.72 31.64 7.03
C PRO A 395 4.21 31.78 7.25
N CYS A 396 3.49 30.69 7.04
CA CYS A 396 2.09 30.58 7.41
C CYS A 396 1.95 30.23 8.89
N THR A 397 0.79 30.56 9.46
CA THR A 397 0.36 30.18 10.82
C THR A 397 -1.15 29.95 10.81
N TYR A 398 -1.62 29.05 11.67
CA TYR A 398 -3.03 28.66 11.71
C TYR A 398 -3.59 28.83 13.13
N SER A 399 -4.67 29.61 13.29
CA SER A 399 -5.32 29.78 14.60
C SER A 399 -6.23 28.61 14.98
N LYS A 400 -6.61 27.81 13.98
CA LYS A 400 -7.43 26.61 14.06
C LYS A 400 -6.75 25.56 13.19
N ILE A 401 -6.45 24.42 13.77
CA ILE A 401 -5.70 23.33 13.13
C ILE A 401 -6.02 22.06 13.89
N GLY A 402 -6.43 21.04 13.16
CA GLY A 402 -6.73 19.73 13.73
C GLY A 402 -7.95 19.08 13.11
N GLU A 403 -7.86 17.77 12.93
CA GLU A 403 -8.96 16.88 12.53
C GLU A 403 -10.18 17.08 13.44
N ILE A 404 -11.36 16.84 12.89
CA ILE A 404 -12.62 16.91 13.62
C ILE A 404 -12.98 15.50 14.13
N ASN A 405 -12.66 15.23 15.39
CA ASN A 405 -13.02 13.97 16.03
C ASN A 405 -14.53 13.86 16.25
N GLY A 406 -15.15 12.81 15.72
CA GLY A 406 -16.59 12.52 15.82
C GLY A 406 -16.91 11.20 16.54
N ASN A 407 -17.66 11.26 17.64
CA ASN A 407 -18.23 10.08 18.30
C ASN A 407 -19.48 9.60 17.55
N LEU A 408 -19.29 8.67 16.61
CA LEU A 408 -20.34 8.14 15.75
C LEU A 408 -21.51 7.54 16.55
N THR A 409 -21.21 6.75 17.59
CA THR A 409 -22.23 6.16 18.47
C THR A 409 -23.05 7.22 19.21
N GLY A 410 -22.38 8.29 19.66
CA GLY A 410 -23.04 9.41 20.32
C GLY A 410 -24.00 10.15 19.40
N LEU A 411 -23.54 10.50 18.20
CA LEU A 411 -24.32 11.20 17.17
C LEU A 411 -25.55 10.38 16.75
N LEU A 412 -25.35 9.11 16.44
CA LEU A 412 -26.44 8.19 16.10
C LEU A 412 -27.48 8.08 17.22
N ALA A 413 -27.06 8.02 18.48
CA ALA A 413 -27.96 7.94 19.62
C ALA A 413 -28.76 9.24 19.83
N THR A 414 -28.13 10.41 19.68
CA THR A 414 -28.76 11.70 19.99
C THR A 414 -29.53 12.32 18.84
N GLU A 415 -29.10 12.11 17.59
CA GLU A 415 -29.75 12.68 16.40
C GLU A 415 -30.77 11.71 15.80
N GLN A 416 -30.43 10.43 15.75
CA GLN A 416 -31.20 9.40 15.03
C GLN A 416 -31.92 8.43 15.98
N GLY A 417 -31.67 8.51 17.29
CA GLY A 417 -32.26 7.60 18.27
C GLY A 417 -31.80 6.15 18.14
N ILE A 418 -30.66 5.90 17.49
CA ILE A 418 -30.13 4.57 17.27
C ILE A 418 -29.31 4.11 18.48
N SER A 419 -29.70 2.96 19.04
CA SER A 419 -29.00 2.30 20.15
C SER A 419 -28.42 0.94 19.76
N THR A 420 -28.33 0.64 18.47
CA THR A 420 -27.74 -0.60 17.95
C THR A 420 -26.29 -0.72 18.42
N PRO A 421 -25.89 -1.82 19.08
CA PRO A 421 -24.49 -2.02 19.46
C PRO A 421 -23.62 -2.34 18.25
N PHE A 422 -22.57 -1.55 18.04
CA PHE A 422 -21.56 -1.77 17.01
C PHE A 422 -20.18 -1.33 17.53
N THR A 423 -19.15 -1.78 16.83
CA THR A 423 -17.76 -1.28 16.95
C THR A 423 -17.32 -0.78 15.59
N VAL A 424 -16.27 0.04 15.54
CA VAL A 424 -15.69 0.50 14.28
C VAL A 424 -14.18 0.27 14.26
N HIS A 425 -13.63 0.16 13.05
CA HIS A 425 -12.29 0.68 12.78
C HIS A 425 -12.38 2.21 12.88
N ASN A 426 -11.58 2.85 13.75
CA ASN A 426 -11.65 4.30 13.93
C ASN A 426 -10.87 4.93 12.79
N ASP A 427 -11.53 5.80 12.02
CA ASP A 427 -10.97 6.28 10.75
C ASP A 427 -11.76 7.49 10.22
N SER A 428 -11.26 8.15 9.18
CA SER A 428 -12.09 9.05 8.37
C SER A 428 -13.05 8.24 7.47
N ALA A 429 -12.67 7.02 7.09
CA ALA A 429 -13.52 6.04 6.44
C ALA A 429 -13.90 4.85 7.36
N PRO A 430 -14.65 5.04 8.48
CA PRO A 430 -14.79 3.99 9.49
C PRO A 430 -15.59 2.78 8.96
N SER A 431 -14.95 1.61 9.01
CA SER A 431 -15.63 0.33 8.80
C SER A 431 -16.43 -0.07 10.04
N VAL A 432 -17.74 -0.26 9.88
CA VAL A 432 -18.70 -0.56 10.95
C VAL A 432 -18.95 -2.06 11.09
N TYR A 433 -18.92 -2.55 12.32
CA TYR A 433 -19.19 -3.95 12.66
C TYR A 433 -20.34 -4.05 13.67
N ILE A 434 -21.52 -4.43 13.20
CA ILE A 434 -22.70 -4.58 14.07
C ILE A 434 -22.57 -5.85 14.89
N THR A 435 -22.79 -5.74 16.21
CA THR A 435 -22.76 -6.90 17.11
C THR A 435 -23.79 -7.95 16.68
N GLY A 436 -23.35 -9.19 16.54
CA GLY A 436 -24.13 -10.33 16.06
C GLY A 436 -23.95 -10.66 14.57
N ASN A 437 -23.13 -9.88 13.85
CA ASN A 437 -22.87 -10.03 12.40
C ASN A 437 -24.16 -10.22 11.58
N PRO A 438 -25.13 -9.29 11.66
CA PRO A 438 -26.36 -9.38 10.90
C PRO A 438 -26.09 -9.28 9.39
N THR A 439 -26.95 -9.88 8.58
CA THR A 439 -26.87 -9.75 7.13
C THR A 439 -27.15 -8.31 6.68
N ARG A 440 -26.63 -7.92 5.51
CA ARG A 440 -26.86 -6.59 4.90
C ARG A 440 -28.35 -6.18 4.83
N GLY A 441 -29.23 -7.13 4.50
CA GLY A 441 -30.68 -6.90 4.42
C GLY A 441 -31.42 -6.97 5.76
N ALA A 442 -30.75 -7.19 6.89
CA ALA A 442 -31.41 -7.25 8.19
C ALA A 442 -31.90 -5.86 8.61
N ALA A 443 -33.09 -5.78 9.24
CA ALA A 443 -33.68 -4.50 9.65
C ALA A 443 -32.76 -3.67 10.56
N VAL A 444 -31.94 -4.32 11.40
CA VAL A 444 -30.98 -3.64 12.28
C VAL A 444 -29.86 -2.97 11.48
N THR A 445 -29.36 -3.62 10.43
CA THR A 445 -28.34 -3.10 9.51
C THR A 445 -28.90 -1.92 8.74
N ARG A 446 -30.04 -2.12 8.07
CA ARG A 446 -30.71 -1.10 7.27
C ARG A 446 -31.09 0.15 8.06
N ASN A 447 -31.51 -0.01 9.31
CA ASN A 447 -31.82 1.14 10.17
C ASN A 447 -30.56 1.91 10.58
N LEU A 448 -29.44 1.23 10.85
CA LEU A 448 -28.18 1.88 11.19
C LEU A 448 -27.62 2.63 9.98
N GLU A 449 -27.58 2.01 8.81
CA GLU A 449 -27.07 2.60 7.57
C GLU A 449 -27.81 3.89 7.17
N ARG A 450 -29.15 3.88 7.15
CA ARG A 450 -29.94 5.09 6.87
C ARG A 450 -29.72 6.19 7.90
N ALA A 451 -29.57 5.81 9.17
CA ALA A 451 -29.30 6.76 10.23
C ALA A 451 -27.92 7.40 10.06
N THR A 452 -26.90 6.61 9.72
CA THR A 452 -25.56 7.09 9.39
C THR A 452 -25.58 8.05 8.21
N ALA A 453 -26.33 7.75 7.15
CA ALA A 453 -26.50 8.64 5.99
C ALA A 453 -27.10 10.01 6.36
N GLY A 454 -27.89 10.09 7.43
CA GLY A 454 -28.58 11.31 7.88
C GLY A 454 -27.85 12.11 8.95
N LEU A 455 -26.62 11.77 9.30
CA LEU A 455 -25.87 12.46 10.37
C LEU A 455 -25.36 13.83 9.92
N THR A 456 -25.46 14.78 10.84
CA THR A 456 -24.91 16.12 10.68
C THR A 456 -24.03 16.50 11.87
N ALA A 457 -23.16 17.48 11.69
CA ALA A 457 -22.39 18.05 12.78
C ALA A 457 -22.17 19.55 12.57
N VAL A 458 -22.06 20.31 13.67
CA VAL A 458 -21.54 21.67 13.60
C VAL A 458 -20.02 21.59 13.61
N ASN A 459 -19.39 22.03 12.53
CA ASN A 459 -17.95 22.08 12.39
C ASN A 459 -17.36 23.08 13.42
N PRO A 460 -16.49 22.64 14.35
CA PRO A 460 -15.92 23.52 15.38
C PRO A 460 -14.91 24.56 14.85
N ILE A 461 -14.45 24.41 13.60
CA ILE A 461 -13.52 25.33 12.92
C ILE A 461 -14.30 26.43 12.19
N THR A 462 -15.28 26.07 11.35
CA THR A 462 -16.03 27.01 10.50
C THR A 462 -17.31 27.54 11.17
N GLY A 463 -17.92 26.74 12.03
CA GLY A 463 -19.24 27.00 12.64
C GLY A 463 -20.42 26.57 11.77
N ASP A 464 -20.18 26.03 10.57
CA ASP A 464 -21.21 25.58 9.65
C ASP A 464 -21.75 24.20 10.06
N THR A 465 -22.99 23.89 9.67
CA THR A 465 -23.55 22.54 9.81
C THR A 465 -23.26 21.74 8.55
N GLU A 466 -22.53 20.65 8.70
CA GLU A 466 -22.08 19.76 7.62
C GLU A 466 -22.80 18.42 7.72
N THR A 467 -23.00 17.78 6.57
CA THR A 467 -23.29 16.35 6.51
C THR A 467 -22.00 15.60 6.81
N ILE A 468 -22.06 14.58 7.68
CA ILE A 468 -20.86 13.81 8.04
C ILE A 468 -20.54 12.76 6.98
N THR A 469 -21.56 12.22 6.32
CA THR A 469 -21.45 11.08 5.41
C THR A 469 -21.40 11.53 3.96
N ASP A 470 -20.26 11.34 3.29
CA ASP A 470 -20.09 11.62 1.87
C ASP A 470 -20.43 10.39 1.01
N ALA A 471 -20.03 9.19 1.45
CA ALA A 471 -20.40 7.94 0.78
C ALA A 471 -20.60 6.76 1.75
N LEU A 472 -21.34 5.76 1.31
CA LEU A 472 -21.57 4.51 2.04
C LEU A 472 -21.37 3.32 1.11
N ALA A 473 -20.57 2.36 1.57
CA ALA A 473 -20.34 1.10 0.88
C ALA A 473 -20.80 -0.06 1.77
N ASP A 474 -21.86 -0.77 1.36
CA ASP A 474 -22.22 -2.02 2.01
C ASP A 474 -21.38 -3.19 1.43
N PRO A 475 -21.58 -4.46 1.86
CA PRO A 475 -20.71 -5.55 1.43
C PRO A 475 -20.68 -5.84 -0.08
N VAL A 476 -21.63 -5.34 -0.88
CA VAL A 476 -21.53 -5.46 -2.34
C VAL A 476 -20.64 -4.38 -2.92
N GLU A 477 -20.74 -3.14 -2.45
CA GLU A 477 -19.84 -2.08 -2.92
C GLU A 477 -18.43 -2.29 -2.40
N MET A 478 -18.27 -2.72 -1.15
CA MET A 478 -16.95 -3.12 -0.63
C MET A 478 -16.30 -4.21 -1.47
N ASP A 479 -17.07 -5.15 -2.03
CA ASP A 479 -16.55 -6.18 -2.95
C ASP A 479 -16.08 -5.56 -4.28
N ILE A 480 -16.81 -4.56 -4.79
CA ILE A 480 -16.39 -3.80 -5.99
C ILE A 480 -15.07 -3.07 -5.74
N LEU A 481 -14.91 -2.47 -4.56
CA LEU A 481 -13.76 -1.66 -4.18
C LEU A 481 -12.57 -2.46 -3.61
N HIS A 482 -12.55 -3.79 -3.76
CA HIS A 482 -11.47 -4.66 -3.26
C HIS A 482 -11.30 -4.66 -1.73
N MET A 483 -12.40 -4.46 -1.00
CA MET A 483 -12.41 -4.37 0.47
C MET A 483 -12.87 -5.67 1.17
N VAL A 484 -13.04 -6.78 0.44
CA VAL A 484 -13.59 -8.05 0.96
C VAL A 484 -12.59 -9.19 0.78
N THR A 485 -11.92 -9.59 1.87
CA THR A 485 -10.92 -10.69 1.83
C THR A 485 -11.54 -12.08 1.72
N ALA A 486 -10.68 -13.08 1.46
CA ALA A 486 -11.02 -14.50 1.52
C ALA A 486 -11.57 -14.98 2.90
N ASP A 487 -11.38 -14.21 3.98
CA ASP A 487 -11.98 -14.49 5.27
C ASP A 487 -13.26 -13.68 5.51
N PRO A 488 -14.46 -14.29 5.41
CA PRO A 488 -15.72 -13.57 5.63
C PRO A 488 -15.87 -13.05 7.06
N ALA A 489 -15.05 -13.50 8.02
CA ALA A 489 -15.03 -12.94 9.36
C ALA A 489 -14.43 -11.53 9.41
N ARG A 490 -13.57 -11.15 8.46
CA ARG A 490 -12.91 -9.83 8.39
C ARG A 490 -13.78 -8.77 7.70
N THR A 491 -14.80 -9.19 6.95
CA THR A 491 -15.70 -8.29 6.21
C THR A 491 -16.52 -7.42 7.17
N PRO A 492 -16.43 -6.08 7.06
CA PRO A 492 -17.29 -5.16 7.82
C PRO A 492 -18.78 -5.37 7.50
N THR A 493 -19.65 -4.83 8.34
CA THR A 493 -21.08 -4.75 8.02
C THR A 493 -21.34 -3.74 6.90
N PHE A 494 -20.68 -2.57 6.95
CA PHE A 494 -20.59 -1.57 5.89
C PHE A 494 -19.44 -0.60 6.24
N THR A 495 -18.95 0.16 5.27
CA THR A 495 -18.00 1.25 5.46
C THR A 495 -18.68 2.58 5.15
N LEU A 496 -18.39 3.56 5.99
CA LEU A 496 -18.73 4.97 5.79
C LEU A 496 -17.47 5.67 5.29
N PHE A 497 -17.59 6.47 4.24
CA PHE A 497 -16.59 7.47 3.86
C PHE A 497 -17.09 8.83 4.33
N ALA A 498 -16.38 9.45 5.25
CA ALA A 498 -16.83 10.69 5.86
C ALA A 498 -16.49 11.91 4.98
N HIS A 499 -17.09 13.04 5.34
CA HIS A 499 -16.57 14.33 4.95
C HIS A 499 -15.11 14.44 5.44
N PRO A 500 -14.14 14.85 4.61
CA PRO A 500 -12.71 14.57 4.83
C PRO A 500 -12.12 15.30 6.07
N ASN A 501 -12.82 16.31 6.59
CA ASN A 501 -12.48 16.93 7.87
C ASN A 501 -12.65 16.03 9.11
N TYR A 502 -13.41 14.93 9.02
CA TYR A 502 -13.83 14.15 10.18
C TYR A 502 -13.01 12.88 10.36
N PHE A 503 -12.62 12.61 11.60
CA PHE A 503 -12.10 11.32 12.04
C PHE A 503 -13.10 10.70 13.04
N LEU A 504 -13.62 9.52 12.74
CA LEU A 504 -14.78 8.96 13.42
C LEU A 504 -14.42 7.75 14.29
N PHE A 505 -14.98 7.71 15.49
CA PHE A 505 -14.78 6.62 16.45
C PHE A 505 -16.08 6.20 17.14
N ALA A 506 -16.09 5.02 17.76
CA ALA A 506 -17.20 4.53 18.59
C ALA A 506 -16.96 4.81 20.09
N GLY A 507 -17.75 5.72 20.67
CA GLY A 507 -17.67 6.11 22.08
C GLY A 507 -18.97 5.87 22.86
N ALA A 508 -19.23 6.72 23.86
CA ALA A 508 -20.47 6.65 24.62
C ALA A 508 -21.68 7.02 23.76
N ALA A 509 -22.82 6.33 23.94
CA ALA A 509 -24.07 6.57 23.21
C ALA A 509 -24.83 7.82 23.71
N ASN A 510 -24.14 8.95 23.84
CA ASN A 510 -24.68 10.26 24.16
C ASN A 510 -23.66 11.36 23.80
N CYS A 511 -24.12 12.61 23.76
CA CYS A 511 -23.27 13.79 23.60
C CYS A 511 -23.18 14.61 24.90
N ASN A 512 -23.12 13.97 26.07
CA ASN A 512 -22.88 14.67 27.34
C ASN A 512 -21.51 15.35 27.36
N SER A 513 -20.52 14.69 26.75
CA SER A 513 -19.33 15.36 26.20
C SER A 513 -19.63 15.69 24.73
N PRO A 514 -19.14 16.82 24.18
CA PRO A 514 -19.36 17.15 22.78
C PRO A 514 -18.96 15.98 21.89
N CYS A 515 -19.89 15.55 21.05
CA CYS A 515 -19.68 14.43 20.13
C CYS A 515 -18.70 14.79 19.02
N VAL A 516 -18.52 16.08 18.73
CA VAL A 516 -17.65 16.59 17.68
C VAL A 516 -16.69 17.60 18.30
N ARG A 517 -15.38 17.43 18.11
CA ARG A 517 -14.34 18.30 18.68
C ARG A 517 -13.13 18.40 17.75
N GLU A 518 -12.55 19.60 17.63
CA GLU A 518 -11.24 19.81 17.01
C GLU A 518 -10.15 19.12 17.85
N ASN A 519 -9.26 18.37 17.21
CA ASN A 519 -8.11 17.74 17.84
C ASN A 519 -6.80 18.25 17.20
N PRO A 520 -6.11 19.22 17.80
CA PRO A 520 -4.93 19.84 17.21
C PRO A 520 -3.68 18.93 17.19
N ALA A 521 -3.77 17.72 17.72
CA ALA A 521 -2.66 16.77 17.67
C ALA A 521 -2.46 16.15 16.28
N PHE A 522 -3.52 16.06 15.47
CA PHE A 522 -3.53 15.49 14.12
C PHE A 522 -4.28 16.46 13.22
N ALA A 523 -3.74 16.84 12.07
CA ALA A 523 -4.38 17.81 11.17
C ALA A 523 -4.45 17.35 9.72
N TRP A 524 -4.10 16.10 9.47
CA TRP A 524 -4.01 15.50 8.15
C TRP A 524 -4.76 14.18 8.21
N ASN A 525 -5.86 14.11 7.47
CA ASN A 525 -6.75 12.95 7.45
C ASN A 525 -6.58 12.20 6.13
N HIS A 526 -6.56 10.88 6.20
CA HIS A 526 -6.50 9.98 5.05
C HIS A 526 -7.41 8.77 5.30
N GLY A 527 -7.63 7.99 4.24
CA GLY A 527 -8.54 6.85 4.23
C GLY A 527 -9.69 6.97 3.23
N ASP A 528 -10.15 8.19 2.95
CA ASP A 528 -11.32 8.40 2.09
C ASP A 528 -11.00 8.42 0.58
N PHE A 529 -12.02 8.69 -0.24
CA PHE A 529 -11.98 8.63 -1.71
C PHE A 529 -11.73 9.98 -2.40
N GLN A 530 -11.62 11.07 -1.64
CA GLN A 530 -11.39 12.41 -2.20
C GLN A 530 -10.00 12.46 -2.86
N SER A 531 -9.87 13.31 -3.88
CA SER A 531 -8.68 13.30 -4.75
C SER A 531 -7.40 13.80 -4.06
N ASP A 532 -7.52 14.67 -3.06
CA ASP A 532 -6.38 15.11 -2.25
C ASP A 532 -5.81 13.98 -1.39
N ILE A 533 -6.61 12.96 -1.09
CA ILE A 533 -6.18 11.75 -0.38
C ILE A 533 -5.68 10.68 -1.36
N THR A 534 -6.46 10.42 -2.42
CA THR A 534 -6.22 9.26 -3.30
C THR A 534 -5.36 9.54 -4.53
N THR A 535 -5.12 10.81 -4.88
CA THR A 535 -4.23 11.17 -6.01
C THR A 535 -2.84 11.54 -5.48
N THR A 536 -1.89 10.64 -5.71
CA THR A 536 -0.48 10.75 -5.34
C THR A 536 0.39 10.94 -6.60
N TRP A 537 1.67 10.57 -6.53
CA TRP A 537 2.65 10.69 -7.61
C TRP A 537 3.59 9.48 -7.65
N LEU A 538 4.08 9.12 -8.84
CA LEU A 538 5.07 8.05 -9.02
C LEU A 538 6.29 8.57 -9.79
N GLY A 539 7.44 8.61 -9.13
CA GLY A 539 8.74 8.89 -9.73
C GLY A 539 9.44 7.62 -10.17
N MET A 540 9.84 7.54 -11.43
CA MET A 540 10.66 6.46 -11.97
C MET A 540 11.90 7.02 -12.66
N VAL A 541 13.08 6.51 -12.31
CA VAL A 541 14.36 6.90 -12.91
C VAL A 541 15.22 5.66 -13.12
N GLY A 542 15.74 5.44 -14.32
CA GLY A 542 16.69 4.35 -14.55
C GLY A 542 16.75 3.90 -16.00
N PRO A 543 17.64 2.93 -16.31
CA PRO A 543 17.70 2.34 -17.64
C PRO A 543 16.36 1.73 -18.05
N GLY A 544 15.83 2.17 -19.19
CA GLY A 544 14.58 1.67 -19.74
C GLY A 544 13.34 2.50 -19.38
N VAL A 545 13.47 3.47 -18.49
CA VAL A 545 12.43 4.49 -18.23
C VAL A 545 12.64 5.66 -19.19
N THR A 546 11.58 6.12 -19.85
CA THR A 546 11.67 7.29 -20.73
C THR A 546 11.77 8.56 -19.91
N ASN A 547 12.72 9.43 -20.26
CA ASN A 547 12.86 10.74 -19.63
C ASN A 547 11.82 11.72 -20.20
N LEU A 548 10.68 11.82 -19.51
CA LEU A 548 9.55 12.67 -19.88
C LEU A 548 9.45 13.94 -19.01
N GLY A 549 10.18 14.01 -17.90
CA GLY A 549 9.95 15.03 -16.88
C GLY A 549 8.64 14.76 -16.14
N ILE A 550 7.71 15.71 -16.16
CA ILE A 550 6.38 15.53 -15.56
C ILE A 550 5.42 14.97 -16.61
N ASP A 551 4.74 13.86 -16.30
CA ASP A 551 3.58 13.38 -17.04
C ASP A 551 2.33 13.41 -16.16
N SER A 552 1.36 14.23 -16.57
CA SER A 552 0.07 14.38 -15.91
C SER A 552 -1.08 13.69 -16.65
N THR A 553 -0.76 12.80 -17.61
CA THR A 553 -1.74 12.21 -18.53
C THR A 553 -1.92 10.71 -18.33
N THR A 554 -0.84 9.97 -18.07
CA THR A 554 -0.94 8.53 -17.79
C THR A 554 -1.68 8.31 -16.48
N TRP A 555 -2.78 7.57 -16.54
CA TRP A 555 -3.52 7.14 -15.36
C TRP A 555 -2.92 5.82 -14.88
N SER A 556 -2.53 5.77 -13.61
CA SER A 556 -2.01 4.57 -12.95
C SER A 556 -2.43 4.53 -11.49
N ASP A 557 -2.27 3.38 -10.84
CA ASP A 557 -2.37 3.27 -9.38
C ASP A 557 -1.24 2.39 -8.80
N HIS A 558 -1.16 2.30 -7.48
CA HIS A 558 -0.09 1.54 -6.80
C HIS A 558 0.08 0.12 -7.32
N SER A 559 -0.99 -0.55 -7.76
CA SER A 559 -0.89 -1.93 -8.22
C SER A 559 -0.05 -2.06 -9.50
N ASP A 560 0.08 -0.97 -10.28
CA ASP A 560 0.85 -0.91 -11.53
C ASP A 560 2.38 -0.83 -11.30
N ILE A 561 2.83 -0.48 -10.09
CA ILE A 561 4.25 -0.32 -9.76
C ILE A 561 4.99 -1.66 -9.92
N ARG A 562 4.50 -2.70 -9.25
CA ARG A 562 5.15 -4.02 -9.24
C ARG A 562 5.32 -4.64 -10.64
N PRO A 563 4.29 -4.79 -11.49
CA PRO A 563 4.46 -5.34 -12.83
C PRO A 563 5.39 -4.49 -13.70
N THR A 564 5.42 -3.16 -13.51
CA THR A 564 6.36 -2.26 -14.21
C THR A 564 7.81 -2.56 -13.83
N ILE A 565 8.10 -2.71 -12.52
CA ILE A 565 9.42 -3.11 -12.03
C ILE A 565 9.80 -4.48 -12.60
N MET A 566 8.90 -5.47 -12.56
CA MET A 566 9.19 -6.82 -13.07
C MET A 566 9.53 -6.83 -14.56
N VAL A 567 8.81 -6.05 -15.38
CA VAL A 567 9.10 -5.88 -16.81
C VAL A 567 10.49 -5.28 -17.04
N LEU A 568 10.83 -4.19 -16.35
CA LEU A 568 12.14 -3.53 -16.49
C LEU A 568 13.30 -4.45 -16.12
N LEU A 569 13.10 -5.32 -15.13
CA LEU A 569 14.10 -6.25 -14.63
C LEU A 569 14.16 -7.57 -15.38
N GLY A 570 13.23 -7.82 -16.32
CA GLY A 570 13.08 -9.12 -16.97
C GLY A 570 12.79 -10.26 -15.98
N LEU A 571 12.12 -9.92 -14.88
CA LEU A 571 11.67 -10.86 -13.86
C LEU A 571 10.14 -11.04 -13.96
N LYS A 572 9.61 -11.92 -13.13
CA LYS A 572 8.18 -12.10 -12.96
C LYS A 572 7.89 -12.65 -11.57
N ASP A 573 6.72 -12.32 -11.06
CA ASP A 573 6.12 -13.01 -9.94
C ASP A 573 5.47 -14.34 -10.38
N ASP A 574 5.17 -15.20 -9.41
CA ASP A 574 4.49 -16.48 -9.65
C ASP A 574 2.96 -16.39 -9.53
N TYR A 575 2.44 -15.18 -9.37
CA TYR A 575 1.03 -14.84 -9.36
C TYR A 575 0.75 -13.76 -10.42
N ALA A 576 -0.53 -13.63 -10.79
CA ALA A 576 -0.99 -12.52 -11.61
C ALA A 576 -1.28 -11.32 -10.73
N HIS A 577 -0.79 -10.15 -11.13
CA HIS A 577 -1.02 -8.87 -10.47
C HIS A 577 -2.46 -8.39 -10.70
N ASP A 578 -2.91 -7.38 -9.96
CA ASP A 578 -4.11 -6.59 -10.25
C ASP A 578 -3.78 -5.30 -11.01
N GLY A 579 -2.49 -4.94 -11.05
CA GLY A 579 -2.00 -3.86 -11.89
C GLY A 579 -1.61 -4.30 -13.30
N ARG A 580 -1.19 -3.32 -14.09
CA ARG A 580 -0.61 -3.48 -15.42
C ARG A 580 0.72 -2.74 -15.49
N ALA A 581 1.62 -3.16 -16.38
CA ALA A 581 2.86 -2.43 -16.57
C ALA A 581 2.64 -1.07 -17.30
N LEU A 582 3.37 -0.03 -16.88
CA LEU A 582 3.27 1.33 -17.40
C LEU A 582 4.10 1.53 -18.67
N MET A 583 3.75 0.82 -19.74
CA MET A 583 4.52 0.74 -20.99
C MET A 583 4.67 2.08 -21.72
N GLU A 584 3.74 3.00 -21.50
CA GLU A 584 3.74 4.36 -22.05
C GLU A 584 4.94 5.18 -21.56
N ASP A 585 5.44 4.86 -20.36
CA ASP A 585 6.52 5.56 -19.66
C ASP A 585 7.87 4.87 -19.81
N LEU A 586 7.93 3.78 -20.57
CA LEU A 586 9.13 3.00 -20.81
C LEU A 586 9.69 3.24 -22.20
N ASP A 587 11.01 3.22 -22.30
CA ASP A 587 11.69 3.26 -23.58
C ASP A 587 11.27 2.06 -24.42
N GLY A 588 11.00 2.32 -25.70
CA GLY A 588 10.57 1.29 -26.63
C GLY A 588 11.54 0.11 -26.82
N TRP A 589 12.78 0.16 -26.30
CA TRP A 589 13.69 -1.00 -26.27
C TRP A 589 13.56 -1.84 -24.99
N ALA A 590 13.07 -1.26 -23.89
CA ALA A 590 12.87 -1.93 -22.61
C ALA A 590 11.53 -2.66 -22.53
N THR A 591 10.56 -2.32 -23.39
CA THR A 591 9.26 -2.99 -23.42
C THR A 591 9.34 -4.40 -24.05
N PRO A 592 8.50 -5.38 -23.64
CA PRO A 592 8.44 -6.70 -24.26
C PRO A 592 8.02 -6.65 -25.73
N ALA A 593 8.55 -7.55 -26.56
CA ALA A 593 8.25 -7.57 -28.00
C ALA A 593 6.75 -7.79 -28.29
N ALA A 594 6.05 -8.55 -27.44
CA ALA A 594 4.63 -8.83 -27.58
C ALA A 594 3.74 -7.60 -27.36
N VAL A 595 4.11 -6.72 -26.44
CA VAL A 595 3.40 -5.45 -26.15
C VAL A 595 3.45 -4.51 -27.35
N LYS A 596 4.60 -4.41 -28.02
CA LYS A 596 4.81 -3.53 -29.18
C LYS A 596 4.01 -3.93 -30.42
N LEU A 597 3.45 -5.14 -30.47
CA LEU A 597 2.78 -5.65 -31.65
C LEU A 597 1.29 -5.29 -31.64
N ASN A 598 0.83 -4.69 -32.74
CA ASN A 598 -0.58 -4.44 -33.06
C ASN A 598 -1.32 -3.44 -32.14
N GLY A 599 -0.66 -2.73 -31.21
CA GLY A 599 -1.27 -1.65 -30.41
C GLY A 599 -2.50 -2.05 -29.58
N GLY A 600 -2.69 -3.34 -29.33
CA GLY A 600 -3.81 -3.86 -28.57
C GLY A 600 -3.64 -3.73 -27.05
N TYR A 601 -2.39 -3.68 -26.59
CA TYR A 601 -2.04 -3.60 -25.17
C TYR A 601 -2.58 -2.31 -24.53
N ASP A 602 -2.14 -1.14 -25.01
CA ASP A 602 -2.47 0.17 -24.42
C ASP A 602 -3.99 0.37 -24.28
N LYS A 603 -4.74 -0.07 -25.29
CA LYS A 603 -6.21 0.02 -25.28
C LYS A 603 -6.85 -0.81 -24.17
N ILE A 604 -6.36 -2.03 -23.95
CA ILE A 604 -6.86 -2.89 -22.87
C ILE A 604 -6.39 -2.35 -21.52
N ALA A 605 -5.12 -1.97 -21.39
CA ALA A 605 -4.53 -1.48 -20.15
C ALA A 605 -5.31 -0.30 -19.57
N VAL A 606 -5.59 0.72 -20.39
CA VAL A 606 -6.36 1.90 -19.97
C VAL A 606 -7.77 1.53 -19.52
N MET A 607 -8.51 0.75 -20.33
CA MET A 607 -9.88 0.36 -19.97
C MET A 607 -9.92 -0.55 -18.74
N TYR A 608 -8.95 -1.47 -18.61
CA TYR A 608 -8.84 -2.38 -17.47
C TYR A 608 -8.74 -1.58 -16.18
N LYS A 609 -7.85 -0.59 -16.11
CA LYS A 609 -7.69 0.23 -14.92
C LYS A 609 -8.92 1.07 -14.58
N GLN A 610 -9.64 1.57 -15.57
CA GLN A 610 -10.91 2.29 -15.33
C GLN A 610 -12.05 1.38 -14.84
N LEU A 611 -11.94 0.06 -15.05
CA LEU A 611 -12.92 -0.91 -14.56
C LEU A 611 -12.54 -1.52 -13.21
N ASP A 612 -11.25 -1.77 -13.00
CA ASP A 612 -10.77 -2.62 -11.90
C ASP A 612 -10.27 -1.83 -10.70
N ALA A 613 -9.68 -0.64 -10.89
CA ALA A 613 -9.21 0.16 -9.77
C ALA A 613 -10.37 0.69 -8.93
N ALA A 614 -10.16 0.74 -7.60
CA ALA A 614 -11.15 1.25 -6.65
C ALA A 614 -11.60 2.69 -6.97
N VAL A 615 -10.65 3.57 -7.32
CA VAL A 615 -10.93 4.95 -7.77
C VAL A 615 -10.96 5.10 -9.30
N GLY A 616 -11.07 3.98 -10.03
CA GLY A 616 -11.40 3.98 -11.45
C GLY A 616 -12.84 4.44 -11.69
N GLN A 617 -13.18 4.76 -12.95
CA GLN A 617 -14.53 5.20 -13.31
C GLN A 617 -15.65 4.25 -12.84
N PHE A 618 -15.41 2.94 -12.88
CA PHE A 618 -16.40 1.96 -12.43
C PHE A 618 -16.64 2.05 -10.93
N GLY A 619 -15.59 1.97 -10.10
CA GLY A 619 -15.69 2.03 -8.64
C GLY A 619 -16.29 3.34 -8.14
N LEU A 620 -15.90 4.50 -8.69
CA LEU A 620 -16.50 5.77 -8.30
C LEU A 620 -17.98 5.88 -8.71
N ALA A 621 -18.35 5.35 -9.88
CA ALA A 621 -19.74 5.36 -10.32
C ALA A 621 -20.62 4.45 -9.45
N THR A 622 -20.12 3.26 -9.08
CA THR A 622 -20.87 2.32 -8.23
C THR A 622 -20.96 2.81 -6.80
N LEU A 623 -19.93 3.46 -6.25
CA LEU A 623 -19.95 4.02 -4.90
C LEU A 623 -21.04 5.08 -4.73
N ILE A 624 -21.26 5.92 -5.74
CA ILE A 624 -22.38 6.88 -5.75
C ILE A 624 -23.73 6.13 -5.71
N VAL A 625 -23.88 5.08 -6.52
CA VAL A 625 -25.11 4.27 -6.57
C VAL A 625 -25.35 3.52 -5.25
N SER A 626 -24.32 2.95 -4.64
CA SER A 626 -24.42 2.26 -3.36
C SER A 626 -24.76 3.25 -2.25
N THR A 627 -24.16 4.45 -2.24
CA THR A 627 -24.52 5.52 -1.30
C THR A 627 -26.02 5.83 -1.36
N ASP A 628 -26.56 6.04 -2.57
CA ASP A 628 -27.99 6.26 -2.78
C ASP A 628 -28.85 5.06 -2.37
N ALA A 629 -28.40 3.85 -2.65
CA ALA A 629 -29.10 2.62 -2.31
C ALA A 629 -29.16 2.42 -0.79
N VAL A 630 -28.03 2.57 -0.11
CA VAL A 630 -27.84 2.38 1.32
C VAL A 630 -28.64 3.42 2.11
N ALA A 631 -28.66 4.68 1.66
CA ALA A 631 -29.45 5.74 2.25
C ALA A 631 -30.97 5.60 2.01
N SER A 632 -31.40 4.78 1.05
CA SER A 632 -32.81 4.66 0.66
C SER A 632 -33.66 3.77 1.59
N GLY A 633 -34.97 3.77 1.34
CA GLY A 633 -35.93 2.90 1.99
C GLY A 633 -36.41 3.41 3.36
N ASN A 634 -37.11 2.55 4.08
CA ASN A 634 -37.59 2.79 5.44
C ASN A 634 -37.90 1.46 6.13
N ALA A 635 -38.35 1.51 7.40
CA ALA A 635 -38.64 0.32 8.20
C ALA A 635 -39.67 -0.66 7.59
N SER A 636 -40.44 -0.25 6.58
CA SER A 636 -41.45 -1.09 5.92
C SER A 636 -41.17 -1.38 4.44
N ASP A 637 -40.18 -0.72 3.83
CA ASP A 637 -39.89 -0.85 2.39
C ASP A 637 -38.41 -0.55 2.10
N ASP A 638 -37.65 -1.60 1.81
CA ASP A 638 -36.26 -1.56 1.34
C ASP A 638 -36.14 -2.02 -0.13
N SER A 639 -37.23 -1.93 -0.92
CA SER A 639 -37.24 -2.41 -2.30
C SER A 639 -36.26 -1.67 -3.21
N ARG A 640 -36.08 -0.35 -3.02
CA ARG A 640 -35.08 0.44 -3.77
C ARG A 640 -33.66 0.00 -3.47
N TYR A 641 -33.31 -0.13 -2.19
CA TYR A 641 -32.02 -0.66 -1.76
C TYR A 641 -31.76 -2.04 -2.40
N ALA A 642 -32.69 -2.98 -2.22
CA ALA A 642 -32.53 -4.32 -2.76
C ALA A 642 -32.43 -4.32 -4.31
N ALA A 643 -33.14 -3.44 -5.00
CA ALA A 643 -33.06 -3.35 -6.45
C ALA A 643 -31.69 -2.87 -6.94
N LEU A 644 -31.21 -1.73 -6.42
CA LEU A 644 -29.93 -1.14 -6.82
C LEU A 644 -28.77 -2.05 -6.46
N GLU A 645 -28.77 -2.61 -5.25
CA GLU A 645 -27.68 -3.47 -4.81
C GLU A 645 -27.62 -4.83 -5.52
N ASN A 646 -28.76 -5.37 -5.95
CA ASN A 646 -28.77 -6.55 -6.82
C ASN A 646 -28.25 -6.21 -8.23
N GLN A 647 -28.48 -4.98 -8.72
CA GLN A 647 -27.91 -4.51 -9.97
C GLN A 647 -26.39 -4.30 -9.84
N LEU A 648 -25.90 -3.70 -8.75
CA LEU A 648 -24.47 -3.56 -8.47
C LEU A 648 -23.79 -4.92 -8.37
N SER A 649 -24.36 -5.88 -7.62
CA SER A 649 -23.82 -7.24 -7.56
C SER A 649 -23.76 -7.93 -8.93
N SER A 650 -24.77 -7.72 -9.78
CA SER A 650 -24.78 -8.24 -11.16
C SER A 650 -23.76 -7.53 -12.05
N LEU A 651 -23.49 -6.24 -11.84
CA LEU A 651 -22.45 -5.50 -12.56
C LEU A 651 -21.07 -5.94 -12.09
N ASN A 652 -20.84 -6.13 -10.78
CA ASN A 652 -19.58 -6.62 -10.24
C ASN A 652 -19.21 -7.98 -10.85
N THR A 653 -20.16 -8.93 -10.87
CA THR A 653 -19.94 -10.25 -11.49
C THR A 653 -19.50 -10.14 -12.97
N GLN A 654 -20.03 -9.16 -13.71
CA GLN A 654 -19.65 -8.92 -15.11
C GLN A 654 -18.29 -8.22 -15.22
N ARG A 655 -18.03 -7.24 -14.33
CA ARG A 655 -16.74 -6.56 -14.21
C ARG A 655 -15.64 -7.56 -13.94
N ASP A 656 -15.76 -8.39 -12.92
CA ASP A 656 -14.73 -9.37 -12.53
C ASP A 656 -14.42 -10.36 -13.66
N ALA A 657 -15.47 -10.87 -14.31
CA ALA A 657 -15.31 -11.77 -15.44
C ALA A 657 -14.59 -11.11 -16.63
N LEU A 658 -14.77 -9.80 -16.82
CA LEU A 658 -14.09 -9.04 -17.86
C LEU A 658 -12.66 -8.65 -17.46
N ALA A 659 -12.47 -8.19 -16.22
CA ALA A 659 -11.19 -7.86 -15.60
C ALA A 659 -10.23 -9.06 -15.68
N VAL A 660 -10.66 -10.26 -15.29
CA VAL A 660 -9.88 -11.50 -15.42
C VAL A 660 -9.46 -11.78 -16.87
N GLN A 661 -10.33 -11.50 -17.85
CA GLN A 661 -9.99 -11.67 -19.26
C GLN A 661 -8.98 -10.63 -19.76
N MET A 662 -9.16 -9.36 -19.37
CA MET A 662 -8.26 -8.26 -19.73
C MET A 662 -6.89 -8.47 -19.11
N ASN A 663 -6.83 -8.65 -17.79
CA ASN A 663 -5.61 -8.90 -17.06
C ASN A 663 -4.88 -10.15 -17.57
N GLY A 664 -5.60 -11.25 -17.78
CA GLY A 664 -5.02 -12.48 -18.35
C GLY A 664 -4.46 -12.34 -19.77
N LEU A 665 -4.77 -11.26 -20.51
CA LEU A 665 -4.10 -10.89 -21.76
C LEU A 665 -2.91 -9.96 -21.52
N LEU A 666 -3.02 -9.00 -20.59
CA LEU A 666 -1.94 -8.09 -20.21
C LEU A 666 -0.73 -8.88 -19.67
N GLU A 667 -0.95 -9.75 -18.68
CA GLU A 667 0.07 -10.65 -18.10
C GLU A 667 0.78 -11.52 -19.15
N LYS A 668 0.04 -12.02 -20.15
CA LYS A 668 0.62 -12.82 -21.24
C LYS A 668 1.41 -11.98 -22.22
N ALA A 669 1.08 -10.71 -22.42
CA ALA A 669 1.85 -9.80 -23.26
C ALA A 669 3.12 -9.34 -22.54
N GLU A 670 3.02 -9.04 -21.25
CA GLU A 670 4.10 -8.58 -20.38
C GLU A 670 5.15 -9.68 -20.15
N PHE A 671 4.69 -10.84 -19.67
CA PHE A 671 5.59 -11.91 -19.17
C PHE A 671 5.52 -13.19 -20.01
N GLY A 672 4.46 -13.39 -20.80
CA GLY A 672 4.22 -14.61 -21.58
C GLY A 672 4.65 -14.58 -23.05
N GLY A 673 5.06 -13.40 -23.56
CA GLY A 673 5.45 -13.22 -24.96
C GLY A 673 4.31 -13.38 -25.98
N GLN A 674 3.05 -13.26 -25.56
CA GLN A 674 1.88 -13.38 -26.44
C GLN A 674 1.26 -12.01 -26.74
N PRO A 675 1.25 -11.54 -28.00
CA PRO A 675 0.71 -10.22 -28.32
C PRO A 675 -0.83 -10.19 -28.25
N ILE A 676 -1.36 -9.00 -27.99
CA ILE A 676 -2.80 -8.73 -28.01
C ILE A 676 -3.18 -8.22 -29.39
N THR A 677 -4.15 -8.86 -30.04
CA THR A 677 -4.64 -8.39 -31.34
C THR A 677 -5.57 -7.19 -31.21
N GLU A 678 -5.61 -6.31 -32.21
CA GLU A 678 -6.57 -5.19 -32.25
C GLU A 678 -8.02 -5.64 -32.11
N GLN A 679 -8.37 -6.81 -32.69
CA GLN A 679 -9.72 -7.36 -32.61
C GLN A 679 -10.10 -7.77 -31.19
N GLN A 680 -9.18 -8.43 -30.46
CA GLN A 680 -9.39 -8.77 -29.05
C GLN A 680 -9.54 -7.50 -28.21
N ALA A 681 -8.62 -6.55 -28.38
CA ALA A 681 -8.65 -5.28 -27.67
C ALA A 681 -9.96 -4.53 -27.92
N HIS A 682 -10.38 -4.37 -29.18
CA HIS A 682 -11.64 -3.71 -29.50
C HIS A 682 -12.85 -4.38 -28.85
N ALA A 683 -12.91 -5.72 -28.87
CA ALA A 683 -14.03 -6.47 -28.30
C ALA A 683 -14.14 -6.32 -26.78
N LEU A 684 -13.01 -6.35 -26.07
CA LEU A 684 -12.98 -6.21 -24.61
C LEU A 684 -13.20 -4.76 -24.19
N VAL A 685 -12.59 -3.79 -24.88
CA VAL A 685 -12.80 -2.36 -24.60
C VAL A 685 -14.25 -1.94 -24.84
N THR A 686 -14.90 -2.47 -25.87
CA THR A 686 -16.33 -2.22 -26.12
C THR A 686 -17.21 -2.77 -24.98
N GLN A 687 -16.88 -3.95 -24.47
CA GLN A 687 -17.58 -4.53 -23.30
C GLN A 687 -17.33 -3.71 -22.04
N GLY A 688 -16.11 -3.23 -21.84
CA GLY A 688 -15.75 -2.36 -20.72
C GLY A 688 -16.54 -1.06 -20.74
N GLN A 689 -16.56 -0.38 -21.90
CA GLN A 689 -17.36 0.84 -22.05
C GLN A 689 -18.86 0.57 -21.80
N SER A 690 -19.38 -0.57 -22.28
CA SER A 690 -20.76 -0.97 -22.02
C SER A 690 -21.06 -1.18 -20.52
N LEU A 691 -20.10 -1.65 -19.72
CA LEU A 691 -20.27 -1.78 -18.26
C LEU A 691 -20.23 -0.42 -17.57
N LEU A 692 -19.29 0.45 -17.96
CA LEU A 692 -19.22 1.82 -17.46
C LEU A 692 -20.50 2.60 -17.76
N ASP A 693 -21.02 2.48 -18.98
CA ASP A 693 -22.28 3.12 -19.38
C ASP A 693 -23.45 2.60 -18.52
N GLN A 694 -23.49 1.28 -18.22
CA GLN A 694 -24.53 0.70 -17.36
C GLN A 694 -24.44 1.20 -15.91
N ALA A 695 -23.23 1.27 -15.33
CA ALA A 695 -23.04 1.79 -13.98
C ALA A 695 -23.49 3.27 -13.89
N ASN A 696 -23.07 4.10 -14.85
CA ASN A 696 -23.47 5.51 -14.91
C ASN A 696 -24.98 5.72 -15.10
N LEU A 697 -25.66 4.81 -15.80
CA LEU A 697 -27.12 4.84 -15.98
C LEU A 697 -27.89 4.48 -14.70
N LEU A 698 -27.28 3.82 -13.70
CA LEU A 698 -27.94 3.55 -12.42
C LEU A 698 -27.99 4.80 -11.52
N HIS A 699 -27.05 5.73 -11.72
CA HIS A 699 -27.01 7.01 -11.03
C HIS A 699 -27.94 8.07 -11.66
N SER A 700 -28.19 7.96 -12.97
CA SER A 700 -29.02 8.90 -13.76
C SER A 700 -30.52 8.75 -13.48
#